data_AF-A0A379TA80-F1
#
_entry.id   AF-A0A379TA80-F1
#
_cell.length_a   1.000
_cell.length_b   1.000
_cell.length_c   1.000
_cell.angle_alpha   90.00
_cell.angle_beta   90.00
_cell.angle_gamma   90.00
#
_symmetry.space_group_name_H-M   'P 1'
#
loop_
_entity.id
_entity.type
_entity.pdbx_description
1 polymer ?
#
loop_
_entity_poly.entity_id
_entity_poly.type
_entity_poly.pdbx_seq_one_letter_code
_entity_poly.pdbx_strand_id
1 'polypeptide(L)'
;MWDVIDLSRWQFALTALYHFLFVPLTLGLIFLLAVMETIYVVTGKTVYRDMTRFWGKLFGINFALGVATGLTMEFQFGTNWSLYSNYVGDIFGAPLAMEALLAFFLESTFVGLFFFGWQRLNKYQHLLVTWLVAFGSNISALWILNANGWMQHPTGAHFNIDTLRMEMSSFSDLVFNPVSQVKFVHTVMSGYVTGAMFIMSISAWYLLRGREREVALRSFAIGSIFGTLAILGTLQLGDSSAYEVARIQPVKLAAMEGEWQTEPAPAPFHLIAWPQQEQERNAFAVKIPALLGILATHSLDTPVPGLKNLMDDTLPRLKRGREAWLLMQEIAQGNRSPQVLNAFHAVEGDLGYGILLAKYAPDMSHVTPEQYRAAQRGAIPEVAPVFWSFRIMVGCGSLLLVVMFIALIQTLRMRIDQHRWVLRMALWSLPLPWIAIEAGWFMTEFGRQPWAIQDILPTWYAHSALTPGQLAFSMGLILGLYTLFLIAEVYLMQKYARLGPSAHATSTTDATTGIKETIMLDYETLRFIWWLLIGVILVTFMVTDGFDMGVGCLLPLIARSDDERRVLINSVGAHWEGNQVWLILAGGALFAAWPRVYAAAFSGFYVAMILVLCALFFRPLAFDYRGKIANARWRALWDTGLVIGSLVPPVVFGIVFGNLFLGVPFAFTPQLHVDYFGTFWQLFSPFALLCGLLSLSLVIMQGGVWLQLKTEGVIRQRALSATRHSALLVVICFLLAGYWLWAGIDGFVLLAQDANGPSNPLLKGVAILPGAWMNHFIRSPLLLIIPLLGMVLPILTFYACLRGQTIRGFLFASLTQASVIFTAGITLFPFVMPSSVNPLSSLTVWDSTSSQMTLEIMLVIVLIFLPIVLLYTLWSYYKMLGRINLETLRRNDHELY
;
A
#
# COMPACT_ATOMS: atom_id res chain seq x y z
N MET A 1 0.68 22.93 21.83
CA MET A 1 0.04 22.70 20.51
C MET A 1 0.91 21.67 19.81
N TRP A 2 0.36 20.63 19.19
CA TRP A 2 1.18 19.65 18.47
C TRP A 2 1.79 20.29 17.21
N ASP A 3 3.01 19.92 16.87
CA ASP A 3 3.69 20.38 15.68
C ASP A 3 3.43 19.46 14.47
N VAL A 4 4.10 19.74 13.35
CA VAL A 4 3.98 18.98 12.09
C VAL A 4 4.48 17.54 12.25
N ILE A 5 5.53 17.32 13.06
CA ILE A 5 6.17 16.03 13.25
C ILE A 5 5.26 15.14 14.11
N ASP A 6 4.74 15.65 15.23
CA ASP A 6 3.80 14.93 16.08
C ASP A 6 2.48 14.62 15.35
N LEU A 7 1.94 15.57 14.57
CA LEU A 7 0.75 15.32 13.76
C LEU A 7 0.97 14.26 12.67
N SER A 8 2.11 14.29 11.95
CA SER A 8 2.46 13.24 10.98
C SER A 8 2.65 11.87 11.63
N ARG A 9 3.28 11.81 12.81
CA ARG A 9 3.43 10.59 13.61
C ARG A 9 2.08 10.03 14.06
N TRP A 10 1.20 10.87 14.59
CA TRP A 10 -0.15 10.45 14.99
C TRP A 10 -1.00 9.99 13.82
N GLN A 11 -0.98 10.71 12.70
CA GLN A 11 -1.74 10.33 11.50
C GLN A 11 -1.27 8.97 10.94
N PHE A 12 0.04 8.76 10.83
CA PHE A 12 0.60 7.49 10.35
C PHE A 12 0.31 6.34 11.33
N ALA A 13 0.55 6.54 12.63
CA ALA A 13 0.28 5.53 13.65
C ALA A 13 -1.20 5.13 13.65
N LEU A 14 -2.14 6.09 13.64
CA LEU A 14 -3.57 5.80 13.62
C LEU A 14 -3.98 5.09 12.31
N THR A 15 -3.40 5.45 11.17
CA THR A 15 -3.67 4.78 9.89
C THR A 15 -3.17 3.33 9.89
N ALA A 16 -1.96 3.10 10.41
CA ALA A 16 -1.34 1.78 10.50
C ALA A 16 -2.11 0.84 11.45
N LEU A 17 -2.46 1.30 12.66
CA LEU A 17 -3.24 0.54 13.63
C LEU A 17 -4.64 0.21 13.07
N TYR A 18 -5.32 1.16 12.42
CA TYR A 18 -6.60 0.86 11.76
C TYR A 18 -6.47 -0.16 10.64
N HIS A 19 -5.41 -0.11 9.82
CA HIS A 19 -5.17 -1.10 8.77
C HIS A 19 -4.91 -2.49 9.36
N PHE A 20 -4.13 -2.57 10.45
CA PHE A 20 -3.78 -3.84 11.09
C PHE A 20 -4.90 -4.48 11.93
N LEU A 21 -6.07 -3.83 12.07
CA LEU A 21 -7.30 -4.52 12.47
C LEU A 21 -7.74 -5.56 11.43
N PHE A 22 -7.51 -5.33 10.14
CA PHE A 22 -8.05 -6.14 9.05
C PHE A 22 -7.03 -7.15 8.49
N VAL A 23 -5.76 -6.75 8.36
CA VAL A 23 -4.66 -7.58 7.83
C VAL A 23 -4.54 -8.98 8.48
N PRO A 24 -4.47 -9.14 9.82
CA PRO A 24 -4.27 -10.45 10.42
C PRO A 24 -5.48 -11.37 10.25
N LEU A 25 -6.69 -10.81 10.13
CA LEU A 25 -7.88 -11.60 9.85
C LEU A 25 -7.93 -12.06 8.39
N THR A 26 -7.46 -11.26 7.43
CA THR A 26 -7.24 -11.67 6.03
C THR A 26 -6.26 -12.84 5.97
N LEU A 27 -5.04 -12.67 6.51
CA LEU A 27 -3.97 -13.68 6.51
C LEU A 27 -4.42 -15.01 7.14
N GLY A 28 -5.09 -14.95 8.28
CA GLY A 28 -5.56 -16.15 8.98
C GLY A 28 -6.74 -16.84 8.30
N LEU A 29 -7.73 -16.08 7.81
CA LEU A 29 -8.91 -16.68 7.18
C LEU A 29 -8.58 -17.34 5.85
N ILE A 30 -7.72 -16.75 5.00
CA ILE A 30 -7.51 -17.30 3.66
C ILE A 30 -6.84 -18.69 3.67
N PHE A 31 -5.89 -18.93 4.59
CA PHE A 31 -5.33 -20.27 4.79
C PHE A 31 -6.37 -21.25 5.36
N LEU A 32 -7.24 -20.82 6.27
CA LEU A 32 -8.34 -21.64 6.78
C LEU A 32 -9.36 -21.99 5.68
N LEU A 33 -9.63 -21.05 4.75
CA LEU A 33 -10.46 -21.28 3.57
C LEU A 33 -9.83 -22.28 2.60
N ALA A 34 -8.54 -22.14 2.31
CA ALA A 34 -7.79 -23.06 1.46
C ALA A 34 -7.73 -24.48 2.05
N VAL A 35 -7.56 -24.61 3.38
CA VAL A 35 -7.65 -25.89 4.11
C VAL A 35 -9.06 -26.49 4.01
N MET A 36 -10.12 -25.70 4.25
CA MET A 36 -11.50 -26.18 4.14
C MET A 36 -11.84 -26.63 2.71
N GLU A 37 -11.42 -25.88 1.69
CA GLU A 37 -11.66 -26.26 0.29
C GLU A 37 -10.82 -27.47 -0.14
N THR A 38 -9.58 -27.61 0.36
CA THR A 38 -8.78 -28.82 0.16
C THR A 38 -9.52 -30.06 0.70
N ILE A 39 -10.08 -29.96 1.91
CA ILE A 39 -10.87 -31.04 2.51
C ILE A 39 -12.14 -31.32 1.69
N TYR A 40 -12.82 -30.30 1.15
CA TYR A 40 -13.94 -30.49 0.22
C TYR A 40 -13.52 -31.25 -1.04
N VAL A 41 -12.46 -30.81 -1.73
CA VAL A 41 -12.02 -31.38 -3.01
C VAL A 41 -11.55 -32.82 -2.86
N VAL A 42 -10.85 -33.14 -1.76
CA VAL A 42 -10.36 -34.48 -1.44
C VAL A 42 -11.47 -35.41 -0.95
N THR A 43 -12.34 -34.97 -0.06
CA THR A 43 -13.36 -35.85 0.57
C THR A 43 -14.72 -35.88 -0.13
N GLY A 44 -14.98 -34.94 -1.06
CA GLY A 44 -16.27 -34.75 -1.72
C GLY A 44 -17.41 -34.22 -0.83
N LYS A 45 -17.19 -34.07 0.49
CA LYS A 45 -18.22 -33.71 1.47
C LYS A 45 -18.59 -32.23 1.35
N THR A 46 -19.78 -31.94 0.82
CA THR A 46 -20.26 -30.57 0.51
C THR A 46 -20.24 -29.62 1.70
N VAL A 47 -20.44 -30.11 2.93
CA VAL A 47 -20.35 -29.30 4.16
C VAL A 47 -19.07 -28.45 4.23
N TYR A 48 -17.94 -28.92 3.69
CA TYR A 48 -16.68 -28.16 3.66
C TYR A 48 -16.67 -27.06 2.58
N ARG A 49 -17.32 -27.26 1.43
CA ARG A 49 -17.57 -26.19 0.44
C ARG A 49 -18.46 -25.11 1.03
N ASP A 50 -19.49 -25.53 1.76
CA ASP A 50 -20.49 -24.64 2.34
C ASP A 50 -19.88 -23.85 3.52
N MET A 51 -18.95 -24.47 4.27
CA MET A 51 -18.03 -23.80 5.18
C MET A 51 -17.15 -22.76 4.46
N THR A 52 -16.42 -23.12 3.40
CA THR A 52 -15.56 -22.18 2.65
C THR A 52 -16.36 -20.97 2.14
N ARG A 53 -17.56 -21.18 1.61
CA ARG A 53 -18.43 -20.08 1.15
C ARG A 53 -18.95 -19.20 2.30
N PHE A 54 -19.28 -19.80 3.44
CA PHE A 54 -19.73 -19.05 4.61
C PHE A 54 -18.61 -18.19 5.20
N TRP A 55 -17.44 -18.78 5.49
CA TRP A 55 -16.30 -18.05 6.03
C TRP A 55 -15.73 -17.06 5.00
N GLY A 56 -15.76 -17.39 3.71
CA GLY A 56 -15.39 -16.51 2.60
C GLY A 56 -16.21 -15.23 2.55
N LYS A 57 -17.51 -15.30 2.88
CA LYS A 57 -18.39 -14.13 2.98
C LYS A 57 -18.00 -13.16 4.10
N LEU A 58 -17.43 -13.67 5.20
CA LEU A 58 -16.89 -12.85 6.28
C LEU A 58 -15.51 -12.29 5.90
N PHE A 59 -14.64 -13.14 5.34
CA PHE A 59 -13.34 -12.74 4.76
C PHE A 59 -13.48 -11.54 3.81
N GLY A 60 -14.42 -11.58 2.86
CA GLY A 60 -14.65 -10.46 1.91
C GLY A 60 -15.07 -9.14 2.56
N ILE A 61 -15.82 -9.18 3.67
CA ILE A 61 -16.27 -7.98 4.40
C ILE A 61 -15.08 -7.28 5.09
N ASN A 62 -14.17 -8.08 5.67
CA ASN A 62 -12.92 -7.61 6.29
C ASN A 62 -11.92 -7.11 5.23
N PHE A 63 -11.74 -7.93 4.18
CA PHE A 63 -10.78 -7.69 3.10
C PHE A 63 -11.07 -6.39 2.35
N ALA A 64 -12.34 -6.02 2.15
CA ALA A 64 -12.72 -4.73 1.56
C ALA A 64 -12.21 -3.50 2.37
N LEU A 65 -12.16 -3.58 3.71
CA LEU A 65 -11.49 -2.53 4.52
C LEU A 65 -9.97 -2.69 4.52
N GLY A 66 -9.44 -3.91 4.47
CA GLY A 66 -8.00 -4.15 4.30
C GLY A 66 -7.44 -3.42 3.07
N VAL A 67 -8.05 -3.61 1.90
CA VAL A 67 -7.69 -2.90 0.66
C VAL A 67 -7.88 -1.39 0.78
N ALA A 68 -9.03 -0.92 1.30
CA ALA A 68 -9.31 0.51 1.42
C ALA A 68 -8.34 1.24 2.37
N THR A 69 -7.90 0.57 3.45
CA THR A 69 -6.93 1.14 4.41
C THR A 69 -5.48 1.00 3.95
N GLY A 70 -5.14 -0.05 3.20
CA GLY A 70 -3.81 -0.29 2.63
C GLY A 70 -3.42 0.77 1.59
N LEU A 71 -4.36 1.18 0.73
CA LEU A 71 -4.18 2.32 -0.19
C LEU A 71 -3.70 3.58 0.54
N THR A 72 -4.27 3.88 1.71
CA THR A 72 -3.88 5.05 2.51
C THR A 72 -2.46 4.92 3.07
N MET A 73 -2.05 3.71 3.46
CA MET A 73 -0.71 3.45 3.99
C MET A 73 0.36 3.64 2.91
N GLU A 74 0.15 3.10 1.71
CA GLU A 74 1.08 3.24 0.58
C GLU A 74 1.34 4.72 0.26
N PHE A 75 0.28 5.50 0.05
CA PHE A 75 0.43 6.91 -0.33
C PHE A 75 0.86 7.82 0.83
N GLN A 76 0.71 7.42 2.10
CA GLN A 76 1.18 8.22 3.24
C GLN A 76 2.70 8.33 3.30
N PHE A 77 3.47 7.38 2.77
CA PHE A 77 4.92 7.55 2.59
C PHE A 77 5.23 8.75 1.68
N GLY A 78 4.48 8.92 0.59
CA GLY A 78 4.61 10.07 -0.30
C GLY A 78 4.08 11.38 0.27
N THR A 79 2.92 11.37 0.92
CA THR A 79 2.26 12.62 1.39
C THR A 79 2.91 13.19 2.64
N ASN A 80 3.16 12.35 3.66
CA ASN A 80 3.55 12.81 5.01
C ASN A 80 5.05 12.67 5.30
N TRP A 81 5.76 11.87 4.50
CA TRP A 81 7.16 11.51 4.70
C TRP A 81 7.97 11.70 3.40
N SER A 82 7.82 12.85 2.75
CA SER A 82 8.44 13.10 1.43
C SER A 82 9.97 13.07 1.48
N LEU A 83 10.61 13.53 2.58
CA LEU A 83 12.06 13.43 2.75
C LEU A 83 12.50 11.98 2.99
N TYR A 84 11.76 11.18 3.77
CA TYR A 84 11.99 9.73 3.87
C TYR A 84 11.94 9.06 2.49
N SER A 85 10.89 9.35 1.70
CA SER A 85 10.71 8.80 0.36
C SER A 85 11.84 9.19 -0.59
N ASN A 86 12.40 10.40 -0.44
CA ASN A 86 13.58 10.84 -1.19
C ASN A 86 14.87 10.14 -0.72
N TYR A 87 15.07 10.05 0.59
CA TYR A 87 16.33 9.62 1.22
C TYR A 87 16.54 8.11 1.18
N VAL A 88 15.48 7.29 1.09
CA VAL A 88 15.60 5.81 1.02
C VAL A 88 14.81 5.14 -0.12
N GLY A 89 14.22 5.91 -1.05
CA GLY A 89 13.38 5.37 -2.12
C GLY A 89 14.05 4.28 -2.96
N ASP A 90 15.33 4.43 -3.28
CA ASP A 90 16.14 3.48 -4.05
C ASP A 90 16.30 2.09 -3.41
N ILE A 91 16.04 1.96 -2.09
CA ILE A 91 16.02 0.68 -1.36
C ILE A 91 14.59 0.30 -0.95
N PHE A 92 13.88 1.20 -0.25
CA PHE A 92 12.56 0.94 0.32
C PHE A 92 11.47 0.80 -0.74
N GLY A 93 11.62 1.43 -1.91
CA GLY A 93 10.69 1.31 -3.03
C GLY A 93 10.71 -0.04 -3.74
N ALA A 94 11.85 -0.75 -3.75
CA ALA A 94 11.96 -2.03 -4.46
C ALA A 94 11.07 -3.13 -3.84
N PRO A 95 11.03 -3.35 -2.50
CA PRO A 95 10.06 -4.23 -1.87
C PRO A 95 8.60 -3.82 -2.09
N LEU A 96 8.25 -2.52 -2.04
CA LEU A 96 6.87 -2.06 -2.27
C LEU A 96 6.42 -2.31 -3.73
N ALA A 97 7.30 -2.09 -4.71
CA ALA A 97 7.04 -2.43 -6.11
C ALA A 97 6.92 -3.97 -6.32
N MET A 98 7.71 -4.76 -5.59
CA MET A 98 7.60 -6.23 -5.57
C MET A 98 6.30 -6.72 -4.95
N GLU A 99 5.84 -6.11 -3.86
CA GLU A 99 4.54 -6.40 -3.25
C GLU A 99 3.40 -6.19 -4.26
N ALA A 100 3.38 -5.05 -4.95
CA ALA A 100 2.38 -4.76 -5.96
C ALA A 100 2.36 -5.80 -7.10
N LEU A 101 3.54 -6.14 -7.65
CA LEU A 101 3.67 -7.04 -8.80
C LEU A 101 3.50 -8.54 -8.47
N LEU A 102 3.90 -8.98 -7.27
CA LEU A 102 3.93 -10.40 -6.89
C LEU A 102 2.76 -10.81 -5.99
N ALA A 103 2.24 -9.89 -5.19
CA ALA A 103 1.22 -10.19 -4.18
C ALA A 103 -0.13 -9.55 -4.50
N PHE A 104 -0.22 -8.22 -4.54
CA PHE A 104 -1.51 -7.54 -4.74
C PHE A 104 -2.15 -7.91 -6.08
N PHE A 105 -1.37 -7.93 -7.16
CA PHE A 105 -1.89 -8.38 -8.46
C PHE A 105 -2.35 -9.84 -8.46
N LEU A 106 -1.77 -10.71 -7.62
CA LEU A 106 -2.15 -12.11 -7.49
C LEU A 106 -3.45 -12.21 -6.65
N GLU A 107 -3.41 -11.67 -5.44
CA GLU A 107 -4.50 -11.66 -4.47
C GLU A 107 -5.76 -10.99 -5.04
N SER A 108 -5.70 -9.73 -5.47
CA SER A 108 -6.87 -8.97 -5.96
C SER A 108 -7.45 -9.47 -7.29
N THR A 109 -6.69 -10.24 -8.08
CA THR A 109 -7.24 -10.90 -9.28
C THR A 109 -7.88 -12.24 -8.94
N PHE A 110 -7.26 -13.04 -8.07
CA PHE A 110 -7.78 -14.35 -7.69
C PHE A 110 -8.88 -14.29 -6.63
N VAL A 111 -8.99 -13.23 -5.82
CA VAL A 111 -10.09 -13.05 -4.86
C VAL A 111 -11.43 -12.80 -5.56
N GLY A 112 -11.44 -12.04 -6.67
CA GLY A 112 -12.59 -11.94 -7.54
C GLY A 112 -13.02 -13.31 -8.07
N LEU A 113 -12.06 -14.10 -8.55
CA LEU A 113 -12.32 -15.48 -8.99
C LEU A 113 -12.75 -16.43 -7.86
N PHE A 114 -12.33 -16.20 -6.61
CA PHE A 114 -12.79 -16.97 -5.44
C PHE A 114 -14.27 -16.69 -5.09
N PHE A 115 -14.77 -15.48 -5.37
CA PHE A 115 -16.18 -15.15 -5.17
C PHE A 115 -17.07 -15.52 -6.36
N PHE A 116 -16.64 -15.25 -7.59
CA PHE A 116 -17.46 -15.46 -8.80
C PHE A 116 -17.17 -16.76 -9.56
N GLY A 117 -16.03 -17.42 -9.32
CA GLY A 117 -15.59 -18.59 -10.06
C GLY A 117 -16.34 -19.88 -9.73
N TRP A 118 -17.11 -19.93 -8.64
CA TRP A 118 -17.87 -21.09 -8.16
C TRP A 118 -18.81 -21.78 -9.17
N GLN A 119 -19.24 -21.08 -10.23
CA GLN A 119 -20.04 -21.64 -11.33
C GLN A 119 -19.26 -21.80 -12.65
N ARG A 120 -18.02 -21.32 -12.73
CA ARG A 120 -17.24 -21.17 -13.98
C ARG A 120 -15.90 -21.92 -13.98
N LEU A 121 -15.40 -22.31 -12.81
CA LEU A 121 -14.15 -23.03 -12.61
C LEU A 121 -14.45 -24.46 -12.13
N ASN A 122 -13.64 -25.45 -12.51
CA ASN A 122 -13.77 -26.77 -11.89
C ASN A 122 -13.32 -26.75 -10.42
N LYS A 123 -13.66 -27.78 -9.62
CA LYS A 123 -13.33 -27.82 -8.18
C LYS A 123 -11.81 -27.77 -7.88
N TYR A 124 -10.96 -28.23 -8.81
CA TYR A 124 -9.50 -28.16 -8.68
C TYR A 124 -8.96 -26.78 -9.07
N GLN A 125 -9.56 -26.15 -10.09
CA GLN A 125 -9.26 -24.77 -10.46
C GLN A 125 -9.67 -23.79 -9.36
N HIS A 126 -10.84 -23.96 -8.76
CA HIS A 126 -11.30 -23.11 -7.66
C HIS A 126 -10.41 -23.27 -6.41
N LEU A 127 -9.95 -24.49 -6.14
CA LEU A 127 -8.98 -24.75 -5.09
C LEU A 127 -7.62 -24.09 -5.39
N LEU A 128 -7.15 -24.17 -6.63
CA LEU A 128 -5.93 -23.49 -7.07
C LEU A 128 -6.06 -21.96 -6.89
N VAL A 129 -7.18 -21.38 -7.32
CA VAL A 129 -7.49 -19.95 -7.09
C VAL A 129 -7.41 -19.63 -5.59
N THR A 130 -8.06 -20.40 -4.73
CA THR A 130 -8.06 -20.17 -3.27
C THR A 130 -6.66 -20.25 -2.65
N TRP A 131 -5.82 -21.20 -3.09
CA TRP A 131 -4.42 -21.27 -2.68
C TRP A 131 -3.57 -20.13 -3.25
N LEU A 132 -3.85 -19.64 -4.46
CA LEU A 132 -3.14 -18.48 -5.04
C LEU A 132 -3.48 -17.17 -4.32
N VAL A 133 -4.72 -16.99 -3.85
CA VAL A 133 -5.05 -15.89 -2.92
C VAL A 133 -4.25 -16.05 -1.62
N ALA A 134 -4.26 -17.25 -1.01
CA ALA A 134 -3.55 -17.50 0.25
C ALA A 134 -2.03 -17.24 0.17
N PHE A 135 -1.37 -17.73 -0.89
CA PHE A 135 0.04 -17.44 -1.12
C PHE A 135 0.26 -15.97 -1.49
N GLY A 136 -0.67 -15.31 -2.20
CA GLY A 136 -0.65 -13.87 -2.47
C GLY A 136 -0.56 -13.03 -1.19
N SER A 137 -1.49 -13.21 -0.25
CA SER A 137 -1.50 -12.49 1.03
C SER A 137 -0.18 -12.67 1.81
N ASN A 138 0.39 -13.89 1.78
CA ASN A 138 1.68 -14.17 2.41
C ASN A 138 2.88 -13.55 1.68
N ILE A 139 2.85 -13.46 0.34
CA ILE A 139 3.91 -12.80 -0.43
C ILE A 139 3.85 -11.28 -0.20
N SER A 140 2.66 -10.69 0.01
CA SER A 140 2.52 -9.30 0.46
C SER A 140 3.20 -9.12 1.81
N ALA A 141 2.80 -9.93 2.81
CA ALA A 141 3.40 -9.93 4.12
C ALA A 141 4.94 -10.09 4.08
N LEU A 142 5.48 -10.91 3.18
CA LEU A 142 6.93 -11.04 2.98
C LEU A 142 7.59 -9.72 2.55
N TRP A 143 7.06 -9.04 1.53
CA TRP A 143 7.68 -7.84 0.98
C TRP A 143 7.51 -6.61 1.87
N ILE A 144 6.34 -6.38 2.46
CA ILE A 144 6.14 -5.25 3.38
C ILE A 144 6.93 -5.43 4.69
N LEU A 145 7.07 -6.67 5.18
CA LEU A 145 7.92 -6.97 6.35
C LEU A 145 9.41 -7.02 6.00
N ASN A 146 9.77 -7.20 4.72
CA ASN A 146 11.13 -6.97 4.25
C ASN A 146 11.50 -5.47 4.28
N ALA A 147 10.62 -4.62 3.74
CA ALA A 147 10.77 -3.16 3.83
C ALA A 147 10.86 -2.70 5.29
N ASN A 148 9.94 -3.15 6.15
CA ASN A 148 9.89 -2.78 7.56
C ASN A 148 10.96 -3.46 8.44
N GLY A 149 11.55 -4.58 8.01
CA GLY A 149 12.73 -5.17 8.63
C GLY A 149 14.00 -4.38 8.31
N TRP A 150 14.15 -3.92 7.07
CA TRP A 150 15.24 -3.02 6.66
C TRP A 150 15.21 -1.68 7.42
N MET A 151 14.04 -1.10 7.68
CA MET A 151 13.90 0.09 8.55
C MET A 151 14.49 -0.09 9.96
N GLN A 152 14.56 -1.34 10.44
CA GLN A 152 15.06 -1.70 11.77
C GLN A 152 16.56 -2.10 11.72
N HIS A 153 17.02 -2.67 10.61
CA HIS A 153 18.41 -3.04 10.38
C HIS A 153 18.81 -2.77 8.92
N PRO A 154 19.34 -1.59 8.58
CA PRO A 154 19.52 -1.16 7.19
C PRO A 154 20.79 -1.77 6.55
N THR A 155 20.70 -3.04 6.16
CA THR A 155 21.73 -3.77 5.39
C THR A 155 21.70 -3.46 3.89
N GLY A 156 22.75 -3.80 3.14
CA GLY A 156 22.74 -3.76 1.68
C GLY A 156 22.57 -2.37 1.05
N ALA A 157 22.94 -1.31 1.77
CA ALA A 157 22.84 0.09 1.33
C ALA A 157 24.07 0.91 1.76
N HIS A 158 24.29 2.05 1.11
CA HIS A 158 25.33 3.04 1.43
C HIS A 158 24.80 4.46 1.19
N PHE A 159 25.39 5.48 1.81
CA PHE A 159 25.01 6.88 1.57
C PHE A 159 25.78 7.44 0.38
N ASN A 160 25.08 8.06 -0.58
CA ASN A 160 25.70 8.71 -1.73
C ASN A 160 25.66 10.23 -1.58
N ILE A 161 26.85 10.84 -1.45
CA ILE A 161 27.05 12.29 -1.27
C ILE A 161 26.73 13.14 -2.52
N ASP A 162 26.65 12.54 -3.71
CA ASP A 162 26.26 13.22 -4.96
C ASP A 162 24.74 13.34 -5.12
N THR A 163 24.00 12.33 -4.66
CA THR A 163 22.53 12.24 -4.78
C THR A 163 21.79 12.55 -3.47
N LEU A 164 22.53 12.71 -2.36
CA LEU A 164 22.08 13.01 -0.99
C LEU A 164 21.03 12.02 -0.43
N ARG A 165 21.13 10.75 -0.83
CA ARG A 165 20.24 9.66 -0.41
C ARG A 165 21.04 8.40 -0.11
N MET A 166 20.40 7.44 0.54
CA MET A 166 20.85 6.05 0.57
C MET A 166 20.63 5.42 -0.82
N GLU A 167 21.62 4.69 -1.32
CA GLU A 167 21.52 3.90 -2.55
C GLU A 167 21.85 2.42 -2.26
N MET A 168 21.15 1.51 -2.94
CA MET A 168 21.29 0.07 -2.72
C MET A 168 22.68 -0.41 -3.18
N SER A 169 23.34 -1.23 -2.37
CA SER A 169 24.58 -1.93 -2.71
C SER A 169 24.40 -3.45 -2.84
N SER A 170 23.36 -4.03 -2.21
CA SER A 170 23.06 -5.46 -2.30
C SER A 170 21.58 -5.76 -2.08
N PHE A 171 20.89 -6.19 -3.14
CA PHE A 171 19.51 -6.68 -3.06
C PHE A 171 19.40 -8.01 -2.29
N SER A 172 20.46 -8.82 -2.28
CA SER A 172 20.49 -10.08 -1.51
C SER A 172 20.46 -9.82 0.00
N ASP A 173 21.24 -8.85 0.48
CA ASP A 173 21.32 -8.51 1.90
C ASP A 173 20.09 -7.72 2.38
N LEU A 174 19.33 -7.12 1.46
CA LEU A 174 17.98 -6.62 1.70
C LEU A 174 16.99 -7.78 1.89
N VAL A 175 16.88 -8.69 0.90
CA VAL A 175 15.91 -9.80 0.93
C VAL A 175 16.15 -10.75 2.11
N PHE A 176 17.40 -11.17 2.34
CA PHE A 176 17.76 -12.13 3.38
C PHE A 176 18.15 -11.49 4.72
N ASN A 177 17.82 -10.21 4.93
CA ASN A 177 18.00 -9.52 6.20
C ASN A 177 17.38 -10.31 7.38
N PRO A 178 18.13 -10.59 8.46
CA PRO A 178 17.66 -11.48 9.53
C PRO A 178 16.43 -10.95 10.28
N VAL A 179 16.35 -9.62 10.47
CA VAL A 179 15.19 -8.98 11.13
C VAL A 179 13.95 -9.11 10.26
N SER A 180 14.08 -8.92 8.94
CA SER A 180 13.00 -9.15 7.97
C SER A 180 12.48 -10.59 8.02
N GLN A 181 13.37 -11.59 8.07
CA GLN A 181 12.99 -13.00 8.10
C GLN A 181 12.22 -13.36 9.39
N VAL A 182 12.69 -12.96 10.56
CA VAL A 182 12.01 -13.27 11.83
C VAL A 182 10.69 -12.49 11.96
N LYS A 183 10.66 -11.21 11.56
CA LYS A 183 9.42 -10.42 11.49
C LYS A 183 8.37 -11.06 10.58
N PHE A 184 8.77 -11.50 9.38
CA PHE A 184 7.86 -12.14 8.42
C PHE A 184 7.10 -13.30 9.06
N VAL A 185 7.81 -14.30 9.57
CA VAL A 185 7.15 -15.52 10.07
C VAL A 185 6.38 -15.24 11.37
N HIS A 186 6.90 -14.40 12.28
CA HIS A 186 6.21 -14.07 13.53
C HIS A 186 4.87 -13.33 13.28
N THR A 187 4.85 -12.37 12.35
CA THR A 187 3.63 -11.62 12.00
C THR A 187 2.61 -12.50 11.28
N VAL A 188 3.03 -13.29 10.29
CA VAL A 188 2.13 -14.19 9.55
C VAL A 188 1.50 -15.24 10.47
N MET A 189 2.29 -15.86 11.36
CA MET A 189 1.75 -16.82 12.33
C MET A 189 0.79 -16.16 13.33
N SER A 190 1.01 -14.88 13.69
CA SER A 190 0.06 -14.11 14.51
C SER A 190 -1.25 -13.80 13.77
N GLY A 191 -1.21 -13.59 12.45
CA GLY A 191 -2.39 -13.57 11.58
C GLY A 191 -3.14 -14.92 11.59
N TYR A 192 -2.42 -16.03 11.47
CA TYR A 192 -3.01 -17.38 11.57
C TYR A 192 -3.69 -17.63 12.92
N VAL A 193 -3.09 -17.21 14.04
CA VAL A 193 -3.72 -17.23 15.37
C VAL A 193 -5.03 -16.41 15.37
N THR A 194 -5.03 -15.23 14.76
CA THR A 194 -6.20 -14.35 14.69
C THR A 194 -7.36 -14.98 13.92
N GLY A 195 -7.11 -15.48 12.70
CA GLY A 195 -8.13 -16.18 11.91
C GLY A 195 -8.66 -17.45 12.58
N ALA A 196 -7.76 -18.23 13.20
CA ALA A 196 -8.15 -19.43 13.95
C ALA A 196 -9.06 -19.09 15.14
N MET A 197 -8.68 -18.07 15.92
CA MET A 197 -9.44 -17.61 17.08
C MET A 197 -10.82 -17.09 16.65
N PHE A 198 -10.90 -16.29 15.57
CA PHE A 198 -12.17 -15.80 15.02
C PHE A 198 -13.13 -16.93 14.63
N ILE A 199 -12.65 -17.93 13.88
CA ILE A 199 -13.45 -19.12 13.52
C ILE A 199 -13.88 -19.89 14.77
N MET A 200 -12.99 -20.09 15.74
CA MET A 200 -13.31 -20.76 17.01
C MET A 200 -14.36 -20.00 17.83
N SER A 201 -14.25 -18.68 17.99
CA SER A 201 -15.19 -17.86 18.77
C SER A 201 -16.60 -17.88 18.18
N ILE A 202 -16.74 -17.68 16.87
CA ILE A 202 -18.04 -17.69 16.18
C ILE A 202 -18.63 -19.11 16.17
N SER A 203 -17.81 -20.15 15.97
CA SER A 203 -18.25 -21.54 16.10
C SER A 203 -18.71 -21.88 17.52
N ALA A 204 -18.01 -21.38 18.54
CA ALA A 204 -18.41 -21.55 19.93
C ALA A 204 -19.72 -20.82 20.27
N TRP A 205 -19.97 -19.64 19.66
CA TRP A 205 -21.24 -18.93 19.76
C TRP A 205 -22.40 -19.74 19.17
N TYR A 206 -22.23 -20.36 18.00
CA TYR A 206 -23.22 -21.28 17.42
C TYR A 206 -23.53 -22.45 18.35
N LEU A 207 -22.50 -23.13 18.86
CA LEU A 207 -22.65 -24.27 19.77
C LEU A 207 -23.33 -23.87 21.10
N LEU A 208 -22.98 -22.71 21.67
CA LEU A 208 -23.63 -22.18 22.88
C LEU A 208 -25.12 -21.87 22.67
N ARG A 209 -25.53 -21.57 21.43
CA ARG A 209 -26.90 -21.28 21.00
C ARG A 209 -27.65 -22.50 20.45
N GLY A 210 -27.00 -23.66 20.32
CA GLY A 210 -27.59 -24.88 19.74
C GLY A 210 -27.89 -24.78 18.24
N ARG A 211 -27.17 -23.92 17.50
CA ARG A 211 -27.34 -23.70 16.05
C ARG A 211 -26.16 -24.23 15.25
N GLU A 212 -26.36 -24.46 13.96
CA GLU A 212 -25.32 -24.82 12.96
C GLU A 212 -24.35 -25.93 13.40
N ARG A 213 -24.78 -26.85 14.29
CA ARG A 213 -23.86 -27.75 15.04
C ARG A 213 -22.92 -28.53 14.13
N GLU A 214 -23.37 -28.96 12.96
CA GLU A 214 -22.53 -29.74 12.04
C GLU A 214 -21.35 -28.94 11.46
N VAL A 215 -21.61 -27.69 11.07
CA VAL A 215 -20.63 -26.72 10.54
C VAL A 215 -19.77 -26.17 11.68
N ALA A 216 -20.37 -25.83 12.82
CA ALA A 216 -19.68 -25.26 13.96
C ALA A 216 -18.67 -26.24 14.60
N LEU A 217 -19.01 -27.52 14.73
CA LEU A 217 -18.08 -28.54 15.23
C LEU A 217 -16.86 -28.70 14.30
N ARG A 218 -17.06 -28.74 12.98
CA ARG A 218 -15.96 -28.87 12.00
C ARG A 218 -15.10 -27.61 11.92
N SER A 219 -15.73 -26.45 11.88
CA SER A 219 -15.06 -25.15 11.82
C SER A 219 -14.21 -24.92 13.08
N PHE A 220 -14.77 -25.21 14.27
CA PHE A 220 -13.98 -25.17 15.50
C PHE A 220 -12.85 -26.20 15.52
N ALA A 221 -13.09 -27.44 15.08
CA ALA A 221 -12.06 -28.46 15.06
C ALA A 221 -10.84 -28.03 14.22
N ILE A 222 -11.07 -27.57 12.98
CA ILE A 222 -10.02 -27.02 12.10
C ILE A 222 -9.32 -25.83 12.77
N GLY A 223 -10.08 -24.86 13.29
CA GLY A 223 -9.53 -23.70 13.98
C GLY A 223 -8.67 -24.06 15.19
N SER A 224 -9.09 -25.03 16.01
CA SER A 224 -8.34 -25.45 17.20
C SER A 224 -7.04 -26.18 16.87
N ILE A 225 -6.98 -26.93 15.77
CA ILE A 225 -5.75 -27.60 15.31
C ILE A 225 -4.80 -26.57 14.69
N PHE A 226 -5.28 -25.81 13.70
CA PHE A 226 -4.49 -24.80 12.99
C PHE A 226 -3.99 -23.70 13.94
N GLY A 227 -4.87 -23.19 14.80
CA GLY A 227 -4.54 -22.17 15.80
C GLY A 227 -3.52 -22.63 16.83
N THR A 228 -3.60 -23.88 17.32
CA THR A 228 -2.59 -24.39 18.27
C THR A 228 -1.21 -24.52 17.64
N LEU A 229 -1.13 -24.95 16.37
CA LEU A 229 0.13 -24.96 15.62
C LEU A 229 0.65 -23.53 15.36
N ALA A 230 -0.25 -22.60 15.04
CA ALA A 230 0.08 -21.19 14.83
C ALA A 230 0.65 -20.52 16.09
N ILE A 231 -0.01 -20.63 17.25
CA ILE A 231 0.43 -19.95 18.49
C ILE A 231 1.74 -20.53 19.03
N LEU A 232 1.97 -21.83 18.88
CA LEU A 232 3.27 -22.45 19.22
C LEU A 232 4.39 -21.87 18.34
N GLY A 233 4.15 -21.71 17.04
CA GLY A 233 5.09 -21.04 16.13
C GLY A 233 5.30 -19.56 16.48
N THR A 234 4.24 -18.79 16.69
CA THR A 234 4.31 -17.38 17.10
C THR A 234 5.17 -17.19 18.34
N LEU A 235 5.00 -18.02 19.38
CA LEU A 235 5.77 -17.92 20.62
C LEU A 235 7.25 -18.31 20.43
N GLN A 236 7.53 -19.40 19.71
CA GLN A 236 8.91 -19.81 19.40
C GLN A 236 9.67 -18.75 18.58
N LEU A 237 8.98 -18.11 17.62
CA LEU A 237 9.52 -17.03 16.80
C LEU A 237 9.62 -15.71 17.58
N GLY A 238 8.80 -15.53 18.62
CA GLY A 238 8.88 -14.39 19.53
C GLY A 238 10.17 -14.38 20.36
N ASP A 239 10.60 -15.54 20.84
CA ASP A 239 11.91 -15.73 21.49
C ASP A 239 13.06 -15.41 20.51
N SER A 240 13.04 -16.00 19.30
CA SER A 240 14.04 -15.71 18.27
C SER A 240 14.07 -14.23 17.85
N SER A 241 12.92 -13.55 17.90
CA SER A 241 12.81 -12.11 17.65
C SER A 241 13.45 -11.29 18.77
N ALA A 242 13.21 -11.66 20.04
CA ALA A 242 13.83 -11.01 21.19
C ALA A 242 15.37 -11.17 21.18
N TYR A 243 15.87 -12.35 20.79
CA TYR A 243 17.30 -12.61 20.63
C TYR A 243 17.96 -11.76 19.52
N GLU A 244 17.35 -11.65 18.33
CA GLU A 244 17.89 -10.76 17.29
C GLU A 244 17.77 -9.27 17.65
N VAL A 245 16.70 -8.86 18.35
CA VAL A 245 16.58 -7.49 18.91
C VAL A 245 17.66 -7.23 19.96
N ALA A 246 18.02 -8.19 20.81
CA ALA A 246 19.11 -8.07 21.77
C ALA A 246 20.47 -7.79 21.09
N ARG A 247 20.72 -8.46 19.96
CA ARG A 247 21.97 -8.35 19.19
C ARG A 247 22.06 -7.09 18.33
N ILE A 248 20.95 -6.66 17.73
CA ILE A 248 20.91 -5.61 16.69
C ILE A 248 20.41 -4.27 17.24
N GLN A 249 19.55 -4.28 18.27
CA GLN A 249 18.93 -3.09 18.86
C GLN A 249 18.89 -3.18 20.41
N PRO A 250 20.04 -3.26 21.10
CA PRO A 250 20.09 -3.45 22.55
C PRO A 250 19.34 -2.36 23.34
N VAL A 251 19.26 -1.12 22.83
CA VAL A 251 18.45 -0.04 23.41
C VAL A 251 16.96 -0.40 23.44
N LYS A 252 16.44 -1.06 22.40
CA LYS A 252 15.04 -1.51 22.34
C LYS A 252 14.80 -2.64 23.34
N LEU A 253 15.69 -3.64 23.42
CA LEU A 253 15.58 -4.70 24.42
C LEU A 253 15.56 -4.11 25.84
N ALA A 254 16.52 -3.24 26.16
CA ALA A 254 16.61 -2.62 27.48
C ALA A 254 15.38 -1.74 27.80
N ALA A 255 14.72 -1.18 26.79
CA ALA A 255 13.41 -0.50 26.95
C ALA A 255 12.22 -1.48 27.11
N MET A 256 12.20 -2.62 26.42
CA MET A 256 11.18 -3.68 26.58
C MET A 256 11.20 -4.31 27.98
N GLU A 257 12.39 -4.43 28.57
CA GLU A 257 12.61 -4.92 29.94
C GLU A 257 12.67 -3.82 31.00
N GLY A 258 12.81 -2.55 30.61
CA GLY A 258 12.97 -1.44 31.54
C GLY A 258 14.27 -1.51 32.36
N GLU A 259 15.35 -2.04 31.79
CA GLU A 259 16.64 -2.18 32.47
C GLU A 259 17.50 -0.94 32.28
N TRP A 260 17.55 -0.11 33.32
CA TRP A 260 18.27 1.16 33.33
C TRP A 260 19.78 1.01 33.57
N GLN A 261 20.19 -0.06 34.23
CA GLN A 261 21.58 -0.37 34.57
C GLN A 261 21.93 -1.74 34.02
N THR A 262 23.20 -1.96 33.68
CA THR A 262 23.68 -3.25 33.17
C THR A 262 23.59 -4.30 34.27
N GLU A 263 22.68 -5.27 34.12
CA GLU A 263 22.47 -6.35 35.08
C GLU A 263 23.55 -7.44 34.88
N PRO A 264 24.24 -7.88 35.95
CA PRO A 264 25.18 -8.99 35.86
C PRO A 264 24.45 -10.31 35.59
N ALA A 265 25.19 -11.26 35.04
CA ALA A 265 24.66 -12.60 34.79
C ALA A 265 24.47 -13.39 36.12
N PRO A 266 23.40 -14.19 36.27
CA PRO A 266 22.29 -14.40 35.34
C PRO A 266 21.20 -13.33 35.45
N ALA A 267 20.97 -12.57 34.37
CA ALA A 267 20.12 -11.39 34.40
C ALA A 267 18.64 -11.69 34.72
N PRO A 268 17.98 -10.88 35.57
CA PRO A 268 16.58 -11.06 35.95
C PRO A 268 15.58 -10.43 34.97
N PHE A 269 14.37 -10.97 34.86
CA PHE A 269 13.30 -10.50 33.96
C PHE A 269 12.24 -9.68 34.72
N HIS A 270 11.90 -8.49 34.22
CA HIS A 270 10.92 -7.61 34.87
C HIS A 270 9.46 -7.99 34.53
N LEU A 271 8.86 -8.90 35.31
CA LEU A 271 7.45 -9.27 35.13
C LEU A 271 6.50 -8.06 35.22
N ILE A 272 6.77 -7.15 36.15
CA ILE A 272 6.12 -5.83 36.28
C ILE A 272 7.20 -4.82 36.66
N ALA A 273 7.18 -3.63 36.05
CA ALA A 273 8.01 -2.50 36.45
C ALA A 273 7.24 -1.18 36.27
N TRP A 274 7.71 -0.11 36.91
CA TRP A 274 7.23 1.24 36.67
C TRP A 274 8.39 2.19 36.32
N PRO A 275 8.79 2.26 35.04
CA PRO A 275 9.90 3.10 34.58
C PRO A 275 9.60 4.60 34.77
N GLN A 276 10.61 5.37 35.20
CA GLN A 276 10.56 6.83 35.34
C GLN A 276 11.67 7.46 34.51
N GLN A 277 11.35 7.90 33.30
CA GLN A 277 12.30 8.39 32.29
C GLN A 277 13.23 9.49 32.84
N GLU A 278 12.67 10.53 33.46
CA GLU A 278 13.41 11.68 34.02
C GLU A 278 14.42 11.31 35.11
N GLN A 279 14.15 10.20 35.82
CA GLN A 279 14.95 9.71 36.94
C GLN A 279 15.84 8.53 36.54
N GLU A 280 15.70 8.08 35.29
CA GLU A 280 16.46 7.00 34.65
C GLU A 280 16.54 5.75 35.56
N ARG A 281 15.39 5.33 36.11
CA ARG A 281 15.22 4.21 37.04
C ARG A 281 13.79 3.66 37.02
N ASN A 282 13.58 2.49 37.61
CA ASN A 282 12.24 2.00 37.93
C ASN A 282 11.84 2.43 39.36
N ALA A 283 10.61 2.92 39.54
CA ALA A 283 10.06 3.26 40.86
C ALA A 283 9.72 2.02 41.69
N PHE A 284 9.32 0.95 41.00
CA PHE A 284 8.93 -0.35 41.54
C PHE A 284 9.22 -1.42 40.47
N ALA A 285 9.52 -2.65 40.91
CA ALA A 285 9.86 -3.77 40.05
C ALA A 285 9.54 -5.11 40.73
N VAL A 286 9.00 -6.06 39.95
CA VAL A 286 8.86 -7.48 40.29
C VAL A 286 9.72 -8.27 39.30
N LYS A 287 10.82 -8.85 39.79
CA LYS A 287 11.81 -9.57 38.99
C LYS A 287 11.64 -11.09 39.10
N ILE A 288 11.76 -11.82 37.99
CA ILE A 288 11.94 -13.27 37.95
C ILE A 288 13.44 -13.54 37.75
N PRO A 289 14.14 -14.25 38.67
CA PRO A 289 15.58 -14.50 38.56
C PRO A 289 15.97 -15.26 37.28
N ALA A 290 17.14 -14.96 36.73
CA ALA A 290 17.81 -15.60 35.58
C ALA A 290 17.08 -15.64 34.23
N LEU A 291 15.77 -15.40 34.19
CA LEU A 291 14.95 -15.56 32.99
C LEU A 291 15.32 -14.59 31.84
N LEU A 292 15.86 -13.40 32.14
CA LEU A 292 16.24 -12.46 31.08
C LEU A 292 17.53 -12.88 30.38
N GLY A 293 18.51 -13.46 31.08
CA GLY A 293 19.68 -14.06 30.42
C GLY A 293 19.25 -15.15 29.43
N ILE A 294 18.35 -16.04 29.87
CA ILE A 294 17.81 -17.11 29.03
C ILE A 294 17.13 -16.55 27.76
N LEU A 295 16.28 -15.52 27.89
CA LEU A 295 15.51 -14.99 26.75
C LEU A 295 16.31 -14.05 25.82
N ALA A 296 17.17 -13.20 26.38
CA ALA A 296 17.87 -12.16 25.61
C ALA A 296 19.23 -12.59 25.07
N THR A 297 19.96 -13.45 25.79
CA THR A 297 21.33 -13.85 25.42
C THR A 297 21.47 -15.36 25.19
N HIS A 298 20.40 -16.14 25.41
CA HIS A 298 20.40 -17.61 25.39
C HIS A 298 21.48 -18.20 26.32
N SER A 299 21.79 -17.49 27.41
CA SER A 299 22.96 -17.73 28.28
C SER A 299 22.65 -17.38 29.74
N LEU A 300 23.32 -18.07 30.67
CA LEU A 300 23.27 -17.75 32.11
C LEU A 300 24.47 -16.94 32.59
N ASP A 301 25.51 -16.80 31.75
CA ASP A 301 26.80 -16.20 32.12
C ASP A 301 27.08 -14.87 31.39
N THR A 302 26.18 -14.45 30.49
CA THR A 302 26.31 -13.21 29.70
C THR A 302 25.50 -12.08 30.34
N PRO A 303 26.13 -10.94 30.71
CA PRO A 303 25.43 -9.79 31.28
C PRO A 303 24.56 -9.07 30.24
N VAL A 304 23.53 -8.35 30.69
CA VAL A 304 22.59 -7.64 29.80
C VAL A 304 22.81 -6.12 29.91
N PRO A 305 23.21 -5.43 28.82
CA PRO A 305 23.46 -3.99 28.84
C PRO A 305 22.22 -3.16 29.21
N GLY A 306 22.39 -2.23 30.16
CA GLY A 306 21.34 -1.31 30.57
C GLY A 306 21.37 0.02 29.82
N LEU A 307 20.23 0.72 29.80
CA LEU A 307 20.03 1.96 29.04
C LEU A 307 21.07 3.05 29.32
N LYS A 308 21.61 3.17 30.53
CA LYS A 308 22.64 4.20 30.84
C LYS A 308 23.96 3.96 30.11
N ASN A 309 24.47 2.73 30.13
CA ASN A 309 25.69 2.38 29.42
C ASN A 309 25.50 2.63 27.91
N LEU A 310 24.37 2.16 27.37
CA LEU A 310 24.00 2.36 25.96
C LEU A 310 23.81 3.85 25.60
N MET A 311 23.39 4.69 26.54
CA MET A 311 23.30 6.15 26.37
C MET A 311 24.68 6.81 26.26
N ASP A 312 25.64 6.37 27.07
CA ASP A 312 27.02 6.89 27.03
C ASP A 312 27.75 6.44 25.76
N ASP A 313 27.50 5.21 25.28
CA ASP A 313 28.00 4.69 24.00
C ASP A 313 27.54 5.51 22.77
N THR A 314 26.48 6.34 22.89
CA THR A 314 26.09 7.25 21.80
C THR A 314 26.97 8.50 21.69
N LEU A 315 27.69 8.92 22.74
CA LEU A 315 28.47 10.16 22.73
C LEU A 315 29.63 10.17 21.71
N PRO A 316 30.40 9.08 21.50
CA PRO A 316 31.36 8.99 20.39
C PRO A 316 30.69 9.12 19.01
N ARG A 317 29.52 8.51 18.82
CA ARG A 317 28.76 8.53 17.56
C ARG A 317 28.21 9.93 17.25
N LEU A 318 27.67 10.64 18.25
CA LEU A 318 27.26 12.04 18.13
C LEU A 318 28.42 12.96 17.74
N LYS A 319 29.66 12.67 18.20
CA LYS A 319 30.86 13.44 17.82
C LYS A 319 31.30 13.19 16.39
N ARG A 320 31.37 11.91 15.94
CA ARG A 320 31.70 11.58 14.54
C ARG A 320 30.61 12.02 13.57
N GLY A 321 29.34 11.89 13.96
CA GLY A 321 28.21 12.38 13.18
C GLY A 321 28.20 13.90 12.98
N ARG A 322 28.66 14.67 13.98
CA ARG A 322 28.88 16.12 13.83
C ARG A 322 29.97 16.42 12.80
N GLU A 323 31.08 15.67 12.82
CA GLU A 323 32.17 15.80 11.86
C GLU A 323 31.68 15.46 10.43
N ALA A 324 30.96 14.34 10.27
CA ALA A 324 30.31 13.96 9.01
C ALA A 324 29.35 15.03 8.48
N TRP A 325 28.53 15.62 9.35
CA TRP A 325 27.60 16.70 9.01
C TRP A 325 28.32 17.98 8.54
N LEU A 326 29.40 18.37 9.21
CA LEU A 326 30.20 19.55 8.81
C LEU A 326 30.91 19.32 7.46
N LEU A 327 31.52 18.15 7.27
CA LEU A 327 32.16 17.76 6.01
C LEU A 327 31.12 17.67 4.86
N MET A 328 29.91 17.15 5.13
CA MET A 328 28.81 17.16 4.16
C MET A 328 28.43 18.59 3.73
N GLN A 329 28.37 19.54 4.67
CA GLN A 329 28.11 20.95 4.32
C GLN A 329 29.27 21.57 3.51
N GLU A 330 30.52 21.27 3.84
CA GLU A 330 31.70 21.75 3.10
C GLU A 330 31.73 21.20 1.66
N ILE A 331 31.38 19.92 1.47
CA ILE A 331 31.22 19.27 0.16
C ILE A 331 30.06 19.92 -0.63
N ALA A 332 28.93 20.22 0.03
CA ALA A 332 27.78 20.89 -0.58
C ALA A 332 28.05 22.37 -0.93
N GLN A 333 28.98 23.02 -0.23
CA GLN A 333 29.50 24.36 -0.56
C GLN A 333 30.55 24.33 -1.70
N GLY A 334 30.95 23.14 -2.15
CA GLY A 334 31.78 22.93 -3.34
C GLY A 334 33.22 22.49 -3.09
N ASN A 335 33.69 22.38 -1.83
CA ASN A 335 35.04 21.85 -1.57
C ASN A 335 35.02 20.32 -1.69
N ARG A 336 35.33 19.84 -2.89
CA ARG A 336 35.43 18.42 -3.26
C ARG A 336 36.88 17.96 -3.42
N SER A 337 37.77 18.46 -2.57
CA SER A 337 39.15 17.96 -2.51
C SER A 337 39.18 16.49 -2.05
N PRO A 338 40.10 15.65 -2.56
CA PRO A 338 40.21 14.24 -2.14
C PRO A 338 40.41 14.07 -0.63
N GLN A 339 41.02 15.06 0.03
CA GLN A 339 41.19 15.10 1.49
C GLN A 339 39.85 15.18 2.22
N VAL A 340 38.95 16.08 1.80
CA VAL A 340 37.62 16.25 2.41
C VAL A 340 36.72 15.06 2.13
N LEU A 341 36.76 14.51 0.90
CA LEU A 341 36.00 13.30 0.55
C LEU A 341 36.46 12.08 1.37
N ASN A 342 37.76 11.83 1.47
CA ASN A 342 38.30 10.74 2.28
C ASN A 342 38.02 10.92 3.78
N ALA A 343 38.03 12.17 4.28
CA ALA A 343 37.62 12.46 5.66
C ALA A 343 36.13 12.15 5.88
N PHE A 344 35.25 12.55 4.95
CA PHE A 344 33.82 12.28 5.03
C PHE A 344 33.53 10.77 5.05
N HIS A 345 34.10 10.00 4.12
CA HIS A 345 33.92 8.54 4.05
C HIS A 345 34.43 7.80 5.30
N ALA A 346 35.33 8.39 6.10
CA ALA A 346 35.78 7.82 7.37
C ALA A 346 34.76 7.98 8.52
N VAL A 347 33.74 8.85 8.38
CA VAL A 347 32.74 9.16 9.42
C VAL A 347 31.27 9.09 8.94
N GLU A 348 31.02 8.89 7.64
CA GLU A 348 29.68 8.89 7.04
C GLU A 348 28.68 7.90 7.71
N GLY A 349 29.18 6.78 8.24
CA GLY A 349 28.36 5.79 8.96
C GLY A 349 27.72 6.28 10.27
N ASP A 350 28.14 7.44 10.80
CA ASP A 350 27.49 8.13 11.92
C ASP A 350 26.75 9.41 11.50
N LEU A 351 26.59 9.71 10.21
CA LEU A 351 25.91 10.92 9.72
C LEU A 351 24.50 11.07 10.33
N GLY A 352 23.75 9.97 10.49
CA GLY A 352 22.44 9.97 11.15
C GLY A 352 22.45 10.46 12.60
N TYR A 353 23.55 10.24 13.34
CA TYR A 353 23.75 10.83 14.67
C TYR A 353 24.09 12.33 14.58
N GLY A 354 24.72 12.78 13.50
CA GLY A 354 24.84 14.21 13.17
C GLY A 354 23.48 14.86 12.95
N ILE A 355 22.61 14.23 12.16
CA ILE A 355 21.21 14.66 11.97
C ILE A 355 20.44 14.63 13.30
N LEU A 356 20.64 13.63 14.16
CA LEU A 356 20.00 13.61 15.48
C LEU A 356 20.46 14.78 16.36
N LEU A 357 21.76 15.09 16.36
CA LEU A 357 22.35 16.19 17.13
C LEU A 357 21.86 17.57 16.64
N ALA A 358 21.71 17.77 15.33
CA ALA A 358 21.26 19.03 14.73
C ALA A 358 19.87 19.50 15.24
N LYS A 359 19.02 18.58 15.73
CA LYS A 359 17.76 18.93 16.42
C LYS A 359 17.98 19.74 17.70
N TYR A 360 19.09 19.50 18.39
CA TYR A 360 19.44 20.09 19.69
C TYR A 360 20.50 21.20 19.56
N ALA A 361 21.30 21.17 18.49
CA ALA A 361 22.37 22.12 18.22
C ALA A 361 22.24 22.74 16.81
N PRO A 362 21.59 23.92 16.69
CA PRO A 362 21.45 24.62 15.42
C PRO A 362 22.79 25.09 14.82
N ASP A 363 23.75 25.49 15.66
CA ASP A 363 25.14 25.69 15.24
C ASP A 363 25.98 24.44 15.55
N MET A 364 26.16 23.60 14.53
CA MET A 364 27.01 22.42 14.60
C MET A 364 28.51 22.75 14.70
N SER A 365 28.90 24.01 14.53
CA SER A 365 30.28 24.49 14.74
C SER A 365 30.61 24.60 16.23
N HIS A 366 29.65 24.92 17.10
CA HIS A 366 29.87 25.20 18.53
C HIS A 366 28.92 24.43 19.48
N VAL A 367 28.75 23.12 19.23
CA VAL A 367 27.90 22.24 20.06
C VAL A 367 28.37 22.19 21.53
N THR A 368 27.49 22.52 22.47
CA THR A 368 27.77 22.54 23.91
C THR A 368 27.67 21.14 24.55
N PRO A 369 28.31 20.90 25.71
CA PRO A 369 28.15 19.65 26.45
C PRO A 369 26.70 19.33 26.84
N GLU A 370 25.86 20.35 27.02
CA GLU A 370 24.44 20.18 27.36
C GLU A 370 23.62 19.73 26.15
N GLN A 371 23.93 20.24 24.95
CA GLN A 371 23.32 19.79 23.69
C GLN A 371 23.68 18.34 23.38
N TYR A 372 24.93 17.91 23.64
CA TYR A 372 25.30 16.49 23.56
C TYR A 372 24.47 15.64 24.52
N ARG A 373 24.34 16.00 25.81
CA ARG A 373 23.50 15.26 26.78
C ARG A 373 22.02 15.21 26.37
N ALA A 374 21.49 16.29 25.80
CA ALA A 374 20.13 16.35 25.30
C ALA A 374 19.93 15.39 24.11
N ALA A 375 20.89 15.31 23.20
CA ALA A 375 20.89 14.37 22.09
C ALA A 375 21.09 12.90 22.54
N GLN A 376 21.96 12.64 23.53
CA GLN A 376 22.13 11.31 24.14
C GLN A 376 20.80 10.81 24.74
N ARG A 377 20.13 11.63 25.56
CA ARG A 377 18.80 11.30 26.10
C ARG A 377 17.75 11.17 25.00
N GLY A 378 17.82 12.01 23.97
CA GLY A 378 16.95 11.95 22.78
C GLY A 378 17.18 10.73 21.89
N ALA A 379 18.26 9.96 22.07
CA ALA A 379 18.56 8.74 21.34
C ALA A 379 17.82 7.50 21.88
N ILE A 380 17.16 7.60 23.04
CA ILE A 380 16.47 6.50 23.71
C ILE A 380 14.95 6.74 23.66
N PRO A 381 14.13 5.72 23.33
CA PRO A 381 12.66 5.83 23.34
C PRO A 381 12.10 5.99 24.77
N GLU A 382 10.88 6.49 24.89
CA GLU A 382 10.15 6.47 26.16
C GLU A 382 9.94 5.02 26.63
N VAL A 383 10.50 4.66 27.78
CA VAL A 383 10.65 3.27 28.21
C VAL A 383 9.31 2.67 28.67
N ALA A 384 8.50 3.42 29.42
CA ALA A 384 7.26 2.90 29.98
C ALA A 384 6.23 2.44 28.91
N PRO A 385 6.00 3.17 27.80
CA PRO A 385 5.18 2.67 26.69
C PRO A 385 5.71 1.39 26.03
N VAL A 386 7.02 1.28 25.79
CA VAL A 386 7.63 0.09 25.18
C VAL A 386 7.49 -1.13 26.11
N PHE A 387 7.84 -0.94 27.39
CA PHE A 387 7.71 -1.97 28.43
C PHE A 387 6.27 -2.49 28.54
N TRP A 388 5.28 -1.62 28.70
CA TRP A 388 3.89 -2.04 28.94
C TRP A 388 3.27 -2.71 27.71
N SER A 389 3.54 -2.23 26.51
CA SER A 389 3.08 -2.89 25.29
C SER A 389 3.71 -4.28 25.10
N PHE A 390 4.98 -4.47 25.48
CA PHE A 390 5.59 -5.81 25.51
C PHE A 390 4.87 -6.76 26.50
N ARG A 391 4.57 -6.30 27.73
CA ARG A 391 3.83 -7.11 28.72
C ARG A 391 2.42 -7.47 28.26
N ILE A 392 1.71 -6.54 27.60
CA ILE A 392 0.38 -6.79 27.03
C ILE A 392 0.45 -7.85 25.92
N MET A 393 1.38 -7.71 24.97
CA MET A 393 1.61 -8.69 23.90
C MET A 393 1.87 -10.10 24.44
N VAL A 394 2.85 -10.25 25.33
CA VAL A 394 3.25 -11.55 25.90
C VAL A 394 2.13 -12.17 26.77
N GLY A 395 1.45 -11.35 27.57
CA GLY A 395 0.33 -11.79 28.40
C GLY A 395 -0.86 -12.30 27.57
N CYS A 396 -1.25 -11.57 26.52
CA CYS A 396 -2.31 -12.00 25.62
C CYS A 396 -1.91 -13.26 24.81
N GLY A 397 -0.67 -13.35 24.34
CA GLY A 397 -0.14 -14.55 23.65
C GLY A 397 -0.13 -15.79 24.53
N SER A 398 0.30 -15.66 25.80
CA SER A 398 0.28 -16.75 26.78
C SER A 398 -1.14 -17.21 27.10
N LEU A 399 -2.09 -16.29 27.22
CA LEU A 399 -3.50 -16.62 27.42
C LEU A 399 -4.10 -17.33 26.19
N LEU A 400 -3.76 -16.88 24.96
CA LEU A 400 -4.18 -17.53 23.72
C LEU A 400 -3.65 -18.97 23.59
N LEU A 401 -2.39 -19.23 23.98
CA LEU A 401 -1.84 -20.59 24.04
C LEU A 401 -2.68 -21.51 24.92
N VAL A 402 -3.01 -21.07 26.15
CA VAL A 402 -3.83 -21.86 27.08
C VAL A 402 -5.23 -22.11 26.52
N VAL A 403 -5.85 -21.08 25.94
CA VAL A 403 -7.20 -21.16 25.32
C VAL A 403 -7.21 -22.16 24.16
N MET A 404 -6.23 -22.09 23.26
CA MET A 404 -6.11 -22.96 22.08
C MET A 404 -5.74 -24.39 22.45
N PHE A 405 -4.85 -24.60 23.42
CA PHE A 405 -4.45 -25.93 23.87
C PHE A 405 -5.59 -26.67 24.59
N ILE A 406 -6.34 -25.99 25.46
CA ILE A 406 -7.58 -26.53 26.07
C ILE A 406 -8.62 -26.85 25.00
N ALA A 407 -8.80 -25.95 24.02
CA ALA A 407 -9.70 -26.16 22.89
C ALA A 407 -9.31 -27.41 22.08
N LEU A 408 -8.04 -27.58 21.74
CA LEU A 408 -7.51 -28.74 21.02
C LEU A 408 -7.72 -30.05 21.79
N ILE A 409 -7.39 -30.10 23.09
CA ILE A 409 -7.61 -31.29 23.93
C ILE A 409 -9.09 -31.72 23.91
N GLN A 410 -10.01 -30.76 23.94
CA GLN A 410 -11.45 -31.04 24.00
C GLN A 410 -12.05 -31.35 22.62
N THR A 411 -11.45 -30.84 21.54
CA THR A 411 -11.65 -31.30 20.15
C THR A 411 -11.21 -32.76 20.01
N LEU A 412 -9.97 -33.10 20.36
CA LEU A 412 -9.39 -34.44 20.23
C LEU A 412 -10.14 -35.49 21.07
N ARG A 413 -10.65 -35.10 22.23
CA ARG A 413 -11.51 -35.96 23.08
C ARG A 413 -12.93 -36.14 22.55
N MET A 414 -13.32 -35.42 21.48
CA MET A 414 -14.70 -35.40 20.94
C MET A 414 -15.76 -34.97 21.97
N ARG A 415 -15.42 -34.07 22.91
CA ARG A 415 -16.30 -33.61 24.01
C ARG A 415 -16.56 -32.11 24.03
N ILE A 416 -16.21 -31.40 22.97
CA ILE A 416 -16.25 -29.93 22.92
C ILE A 416 -17.61 -29.32 23.29
N ASP A 417 -18.72 -29.90 22.82
CA ASP A 417 -20.08 -29.39 23.09
C ASP A 417 -20.61 -29.75 24.49
N GLN A 418 -19.95 -30.67 25.20
CA GLN A 418 -20.28 -31.04 26.58
C GLN A 418 -19.84 -29.97 27.60
N HIS A 419 -18.82 -29.17 27.28
CA HIS A 419 -18.20 -28.24 28.22
C HIS A 419 -18.43 -26.77 27.85
N ARG A 420 -19.62 -26.25 28.20
CA ARG A 420 -20.03 -24.86 27.89
C ARG A 420 -19.08 -23.77 28.39
N TRP A 421 -18.20 -24.06 29.37
CA TRP A 421 -17.17 -23.13 29.82
C TRP A 421 -16.05 -22.95 28.78
N VAL A 422 -15.64 -24.01 28.07
CA VAL A 422 -14.64 -23.96 26.99
C VAL A 422 -15.16 -23.11 25.84
N LEU A 423 -16.44 -23.28 25.49
CA LEU A 423 -17.10 -22.48 24.46
C LEU A 423 -17.21 -21.00 24.87
N ARG A 424 -17.51 -20.70 26.14
CA ARG A 424 -17.51 -19.32 26.66
C ARG A 424 -16.11 -18.72 26.62
N MET A 425 -15.10 -19.45 27.07
CA MET A 425 -13.69 -19.05 27.03
C MET A 425 -13.29 -18.68 25.60
N ALA A 426 -13.48 -19.59 24.63
CA ALA A 426 -13.19 -19.31 23.22
C ALA A 426 -13.98 -18.12 22.64
N LEU A 427 -15.23 -17.89 23.07
CA LEU A 427 -15.99 -16.72 22.65
C LEU A 427 -15.44 -15.40 23.23
N TRP A 428 -15.12 -15.36 24.54
CA TRP A 428 -14.61 -14.15 25.20
C TRP A 428 -13.14 -13.85 24.86
N SER A 429 -12.35 -14.84 24.44
CA SER A 429 -10.99 -14.66 23.94
C SER A 429 -10.89 -13.98 22.58
N LEU A 430 -12.01 -13.73 21.89
CA LEU A 430 -12.03 -13.13 20.55
C LEU A 430 -11.16 -11.86 20.40
N PRO A 431 -11.15 -10.87 21.32
CA PRO A 431 -10.37 -9.64 21.14
C PRO A 431 -8.85 -9.80 21.38
N LEU A 432 -8.41 -10.90 22.00
CA LEU A 432 -7.03 -11.06 22.47
C LEU A 432 -5.97 -11.04 21.35
N PRO A 433 -6.18 -11.62 20.15
CA PRO A 433 -5.16 -11.57 19.09
C PRO A 433 -4.91 -10.14 18.61
N TRP A 434 -5.97 -9.36 18.40
CA TRP A 434 -5.86 -7.93 18.06
C TRP A 434 -5.11 -7.16 19.15
N ILE A 435 -5.51 -7.30 20.42
CA ILE A 435 -4.84 -6.61 21.53
C ILE A 435 -3.34 -6.97 21.60
N ALA A 436 -2.99 -8.24 21.37
CA ALA A 436 -1.60 -8.68 21.32
C ALA A 436 -0.82 -8.06 20.14
N ILE A 437 -1.44 -8.04 18.95
CA ILE A 437 -0.83 -7.58 17.70
C ILE A 437 -0.62 -6.06 17.69
N GLU A 438 -1.63 -5.27 18.08
CA GLU A 438 -1.47 -3.80 18.15
C GLU A 438 -0.41 -3.41 19.20
N ALA A 439 -0.36 -4.11 20.33
CA ALA A 439 0.69 -3.91 21.34
C ALA A 439 2.08 -4.32 20.83
N GLY A 440 2.19 -5.44 20.09
CA GLY A 440 3.43 -5.88 19.47
C GLY A 440 3.95 -4.92 18.40
N TRP A 441 3.06 -4.39 17.55
CA TRP A 441 3.40 -3.36 16.58
C TRP A 441 3.83 -2.05 17.23
N PHE A 442 3.08 -1.59 18.25
CA PHE A 442 3.45 -0.39 19.01
C PHE A 442 4.84 -0.56 19.64
N MET A 443 5.10 -1.66 20.36
CA MET A 443 6.41 -1.99 20.94
C MET A 443 7.52 -1.96 19.88
N THR A 444 7.27 -2.58 18.71
CA THR A 444 8.25 -2.75 17.63
C THR A 444 8.63 -1.43 16.95
N GLU A 445 7.66 -0.55 16.71
CA GLU A 445 7.83 0.67 15.89
C GLU A 445 8.04 1.91 16.76
N PHE A 446 7.34 2.05 17.90
CA PHE A 446 7.61 3.10 18.87
C PHE A 446 8.97 2.88 19.56
N GLY A 447 9.35 1.62 19.82
CA GLY A 447 10.68 1.27 20.32
C GLY A 447 11.84 1.51 19.35
N ARG A 448 11.58 1.89 18.08
CA ARG A 448 12.60 2.38 17.14
C ARG A 448 12.88 3.88 17.30
N GLN A 449 11.99 4.62 17.98
CA GLN A 449 12.17 6.07 18.17
C GLN A 449 13.49 6.37 18.91
N PRO A 450 14.24 7.42 18.51
CA PRO A 450 13.84 8.53 17.62
C PRO A 450 13.88 8.23 16.11
N TRP A 451 14.26 7.03 15.67
CA TRP A 451 14.61 6.74 14.28
C TRP A 451 13.42 6.35 13.39
N ALA A 452 13.39 6.90 12.18
CA ALA A 452 12.55 6.43 11.08
C ALA A 452 13.22 5.25 10.37
N ILE A 453 14.52 5.37 10.08
CA ILE A 453 15.43 4.27 9.75
C ILE A 453 16.50 4.23 10.85
N GLN A 454 16.65 3.06 11.49
CA GLN A 454 17.56 2.87 12.62
C GLN A 454 18.97 3.42 12.31
N ASP A 455 19.52 4.22 13.22
CA ASP A 455 20.84 4.90 13.17
C ASP A 455 21.10 5.86 12.00
N ILE A 456 20.31 5.80 10.92
CA ILE A 456 20.53 6.53 9.66
C ILE A 456 19.66 7.79 9.57
N LEU A 457 18.35 7.68 9.80
CA LEU A 457 17.41 8.77 9.53
C LEU A 457 16.48 9.02 10.74
N PRO A 458 16.69 10.11 11.50
CA PRO A 458 15.81 10.52 12.59
C PRO A 458 14.39 10.91 12.11
N THR A 459 13.36 10.52 12.87
CA THR A 459 11.94 10.81 12.57
C THR A 459 11.65 12.31 12.49
N TRP A 460 12.40 13.14 13.22
CA TRP A 460 12.23 14.60 13.20
C TRP A 460 12.59 15.20 11.84
N TYR A 461 13.56 14.61 11.13
CA TYR A 461 14.04 15.09 9.84
C TYR A 461 13.19 14.54 8.69
N ALA A 462 12.77 13.27 8.78
CA ALA A 462 12.10 12.49 7.74
C ALA A 462 10.76 13.00 7.17
N HIS A 463 10.18 14.07 7.72
CA HIS A 463 8.79 14.49 7.48
C HIS A 463 8.62 15.43 6.26
N SER A 464 7.41 15.50 5.70
CA SER A 464 7.04 16.47 4.66
C SER A 464 6.89 17.89 5.21
N ALA A 465 7.28 18.90 4.43
CA ALA A 465 7.04 20.32 4.71
C ALA A 465 5.54 20.69 4.58
N LEU A 466 4.74 20.32 5.58
CA LEU A 466 3.29 20.53 5.63
C LEU A 466 2.92 21.50 6.78
N THR A 467 1.76 22.16 6.66
CA THR A 467 1.20 22.93 7.78
C THR A 467 0.43 22.03 8.76
N PRO A 468 0.40 22.35 10.07
CA PRO A 468 -0.44 21.65 11.04
C PRO A 468 -1.93 21.61 10.66
N GLY A 469 -2.42 22.62 9.92
CA GLY A 469 -3.80 22.67 9.43
C GLY A 469 -4.12 21.61 8.36
N GLN A 470 -3.19 21.35 7.43
CA GLN A 470 -3.35 20.30 6.41
C GLN A 470 -3.37 18.90 7.04
N LEU A 471 -2.50 18.65 8.01
CA LEU A 471 -2.44 17.39 8.76
C LEU A 471 -3.66 17.20 9.66
N ALA A 472 -4.09 18.23 10.40
CA ALA A 472 -5.30 18.16 11.22
C ALA A 472 -6.57 17.89 10.40
N PHE A 473 -6.69 18.52 9.22
CA PHE A 473 -7.79 18.27 8.29
C PHE A 473 -7.79 16.85 7.74
N SER A 474 -6.67 16.38 7.20
CA SER A 474 -6.58 15.05 6.58
C SER A 474 -6.67 13.92 7.61
N MET A 475 -6.09 14.10 8.81
CA MET A 475 -6.23 13.18 9.93
C MET A 475 -7.69 13.10 10.40
N GLY A 476 -8.37 14.24 10.57
CA GLY A 476 -9.79 14.28 10.95
C GLY A 476 -10.70 13.61 9.91
N LEU A 477 -10.43 13.83 8.61
CA LEU A 477 -11.16 13.22 7.50
C LEU A 477 -10.97 11.69 7.46
N ILE A 478 -9.72 11.22 7.51
CA ILE A 478 -9.39 9.79 7.49
C ILE A 478 -9.99 9.08 8.72
N LEU A 479 -9.81 9.62 9.93
CA LEU A 479 -10.37 9.05 11.15
C LEU A 479 -11.91 9.00 11.14
N GLY A 480 -12.57 10.05 10.63
CA GLY A 480 -14.03 10.09 10.50
C GLY A 480 -14.55 9.02 9.56
N LEU A 481 -13.91 8.85 8.39
CA LEU A 481 -14.25 7.81 7.42
C LEU A 481 -13.96 6.41 7.97
N TYR A 482 -12.78 6.18 8.55
CA TYR A 482 -12.38 4.89 9.13
C TYR A 482 -13.31 4.46 10.28
N THR A 483 -13.70 5.38 11.16
CA THR A 483 -14.66 5.10 12.23
C THR A 483 -16.03 4.72 11.67
N LEU A 484 -16.52 5.43 10.65
CA LEU A 484 -17.78 5.14 9.98
C LEU A 484 -17.76 3.76 9.29
N PHE A 485 -16.66 3.44 8.61
CA PHE A 485 -16.50 2.16 7.90
C PHE A 485 -16.34 0.98 8.86
N LEU A 486 -15.59 1.14 9.97
CA LEU A 486 -15.49 0.11 11.02
C LEU A 486 -16.85 -0.18 11.68
N ILE A 487 -17.70 0.85 11.90
CA ILE A 487 -19.06 0.65 12.39
C ILE A 487 -19.92 -0.15 11.39
N ALA A 488 -19.76 0.09 10.08
CA ALA A 488 -20.44 -0.66 9.04
C ALA A 488 -19.93 -2.11 8.92
N GLU A 489 -18.61 -2.31 8.99
CA GLU A 489 -17.92 -3.61 8.99
C GLU A 489 -18.45 -4.48 10.14
N VAL A 490 -18.36 -3.99 11.37
CA VAL A 490 -18.74 -4.74 12.58
C VAL A 490 -20.23 -5.07 12.57
N TYR A 491 -21.07 -4.17 12.04
CA TYR A 491 -22.50 -4.46 11.83
C TYR A 491 -22.71 -5.61 10.82
N LEU A 492 -22.00 -5.59 9.69
CA LEU A 492 -22.13 -6.63 8.64
C LEU A 492 -21.57 -7.98 9.08
N MET A 493 -20.41 -8.01 9.75
CA MET A 493 -19.85 -9.20 10.39
C MET A 493 -20.85 -9.81 11.37
N GLN A 494 -21.36 -9.02 12.31
CA GLN A 494 -22.36 -9.50 13.27
C GLN A 494 -23.64 -9.96 12.57
N LYS A 495 -24.07 -9.30 11.50
CA LYS A 495 -25.26 -9.71 10.74
C LYS A 495 -25.07 -11.07 10.10
N TYR A 496 -23.98 -11.32 9.37
CA TYR A 496 -23.77 -12.58 8.67
C TYR A 496 -23.38 -13.73 9.60
N ALA A 497 -22.59 -13.47 10.64
CA ALA A 497 -22.35 -14.44 11.72
C ALA A 497 -23.66 -14.88 12.40
N ARG A 498 -24.67 -13.98 12.52
CA ARG A 498 -25.99 -14.35 13.08
C ARG A 498 -26.91 -15.12 12.11
N LEU A 499 -26.59 -15.19 10.81
CA LEU A 499 -27.46 -15.79 9.77
C LEU A 499 -27.14 -17.25 9.41
N GLY A 500 -25.87 -17.63 9.24
CA GLY A 500 -25.47 -19.01 8.94
C GLY A 500 -25.35 -19.40 7.44
N PRO A 501 -25.14 -20.71 7.11
CA PRO A 501 -24.47 -21.12 5.86
C PRO A 501 -25.34 -21.50 4.63
N SER A 502 -26.65 -21.63 4.75
CA SER A 502 -27.46 -22.49 3.85
C SER A 502 -27.77 -21.96 2.43
N ALA A 503 -26.92 -22.20 1.40
CA ALA A 503 -27.29 -22.02 -0.04
C ALA A 503 -26.35 -22.64 -1.14
N HIS A 504 -26.98 -23.30 -2.15
CA HIS A 504 -26.62 -23.49 -3.59
C HIS A 504 -25.38 -24.30 -4.09
N ALA A 505 -25.42 -24.73 -5.38
CA ALA A 505 -24.50 -25.67 -6.08
C ALA A 505 -24.76 -25.67 -7.63
N THR A 506 -23.89 -26.10 -8.59
CA THR A 506 -22.44 -25.86 -8.90
C THR A 506 -22.09 -26.34 -10.35
N SER A 507 -21.10 -25.72 -11.03
CA SER A 507 -20.66 -26.00 -12.44
C SER A 507 -19.19 -25.58 -12.75
N THR A 508 -18.57 -26.00 -13.89
CA THR A 508 -17.10 -26.25 -13.99
C THR A 508 -16.37 -26.10 -15.37
N THR A 509 -15.00 -26.08 -15.38
CA THR A 509 -13.96 -26.39 -16.46
C THR A 509 -13.41 -25.27 -17.39
N ASP A 510 -12.21 -25.33 -18.04
CA ASP A 510 -10.86 -25.82 -17.62
C ASP A 510 -9.65 -24.90 -18.08
N ALA A 511 -8.40 -25.37 -18.30
CA ALA A 511 -7.09 -24.62 -18.40
C ALA A 511 -6.10 -25.25 -19.45
N THR A 512 -4.85 -24.84 -19.84
CA THR A 512 -3.88 -23.67 -19.83
C THR A 512 -2.76 -23.99 -20.89
N THR A 513 -1.55 -23.41 -21.12
CA THR A 513 -0.57 -22.42 -20.55
C THR A 513 0.24 -21.78 -21.75
N GLY A 514 1.50 -21.26 -21.81
CA GLY A 514 2.69 -20.97 -20.95
C GLY A 514 3.93 -20.49 -21.80
N ILE A 515 4.93 -19.74 -21.27
CA ILE A 515 6.02 -18.99 -22.02
C ILE A 515 7.38 -18.89 -21.22
N LYS A 516 8.49 -18.47 -21.87
CA LYS A 516 9.85 -17.99 -21.38
C LYS A 516 10.48 -17.01 -22.44
N GLU A 517 11.54 -16.18 -22.33
CA GLU A 517 12.39 -15.50 -21.29
C GLU A 517 13.31 -14.42 -21.97
N THR A 518 14.12 -13.59 -21.25
CA THR A 518 14.75 -12.34 -21.80
C THR A 518 16.18 -11.94 -21.24
N ILE A 519 16.70 -10.75 -21.61
CA ILE A 519 18.14 -10.30 -21.61
C ILE A 519 18.34 -8.87 -21.01
N MET A 520 19.57 -8.45 -20.63
CA MET A 520 19.97 -7.13 -20.05
C MET A 520 20.21 -5.97 -21.06
N LEU A 521 20.29 -4.71 -20.57
CA LEU A 521 20.41 -3.43 -21.31
C LEU A 521 21.25 -2.36 -20.55
N ASP A 522 21.48 -1.17 -21.14
CA ASP A 522 22.27 -0.04 -20.61
C ASP A 522 21.44 1.11 -19.98
N TYR A 523 22.09 2.05 -19.26
CA TYR A 523 21.42 2.98 -18.33
C TYR A 523 20.56 4.09 -18.99
N GLU A 524 21.01 4.73 -20.09
CA GLU A 524 20.19 5.75 -20.76
C GLU A 524 18.95 5.11 -21.39
N THR A 525 19.16 3.98 -22.08
CA THR A 525 18.10 3.10 -22.59
C THR A 525 17.13 2.67 -21.48
N LEU A 526 17.64 2.32 -20.31
CA LEU A 526 16.86 1.91 -19.14
C LEU A 526 16.03 3.06 -18.55
N ARG A 527 16.59 4.26 -18.41
CA ARG A 527 15.85 5.48 -17.98
C ARG A 527 14.69 5.78 -18.96
N PHE A 528 14.92 5.64 -20.26
CA PHE A 528 13.87 5.80 -21.29
C PHE A 528 12.83 4.66 -21.29
N ILE A 529 13.25 3.40 -21.08
CA ILE A 529 12.34 2.25 -20.92
C ILE A 529 11.41 2.45 -19.73
N TRP A 530 11.90 2.98 -18.60
CA TRP A 530 11.06 3.27 -17.45
C TRP A 530 10.03 4.37 -17.70
N TRP A 531 10.37 5.41 -18.46
CA TRP A 531 9.39 6.39 -18.95
C TRP A 531 8.29 5.73 -19.80
N LEU A 532 8.68 4.86 -20.74
CA LEU A 532 7.74 4.15 -21.60
C LEU A 532 6.85 3.17 -20.82
N LEU A 533 7.42 2.42 -19.86
CA LEU A 533 6.71 1.48 -19.00
C LEU A 533 5.68 2.20 -18.11
N ILE A 534 6.04 3.33 -17.50
CA ILE A 534 5.10 4.14 -16.71
C ILE A 534 3.98 4.68 -17.61
N GLY A 535 4.28 5.11 -18.84
CA GLY A 535 3.27 5.43 -19.84
C GLY A 535 2.31 4.27 -20.15
N VAL A 536 2.84 3.05 -20.34
CA VAL A 536 2.04 1.84 -20.58
C VAL A 536 1.20 1.44 -19.35
N ILE A 537 1.71 1.61 -18.13
CA ILE A 537 0.98 1.36 -16.88
C ILE A 537 -0.21 2.34 -16.77
N LEU A 538 0.02 3.64 -16.99
CA LEU A 538 -1.03 4.66 -16.96
C LEU A 538 -2.10 4.44 -18.05
N VAL A 539 -1.69 4.03 -19.25
CA VAL A 539 -2.63 3.62 -20.32
C VAL A 539 -3.42 2.38 -19.91
N THR A 540 -2.77 1.37 -19.31
CA THR A 540 -3.45 0.13 -18.89
C THR A 540 -4.46 0.40 -17.78
N PHE A 541 -4.11 1.24 -16.79
CA PHE A 541 -5.02 1.75 -15.77
C PHE A 541 -6.24 2.46 -16.40
N MET A 542 -6.01 3.43 -17.29
CA MET A 542 -7.08 4.20 -17.93
C MET A 542 -7.95 3.35 -18.91
N VAL A 543 -7.43 2.23 -19.40
CA VAL A 543 -8.17 1.26 -20.22
C VAL A 543 -9.01 0.30 -19.37
N THR A 544 -8.48 -0.16 -18.23
CA THR A 544 -9.10 -1.15 -17.34
C THR A 544 -9.99 -0.49 -16.30
N ASP A 545 -9.41 0.13 -15.27
CA ASP A 545 -10.14 0.86 -14.22
C ASP A 545 -10.98 2.01 -14.81
N GLY A 546 -10.56 2.57 -15.94
CA GLY A 546 -11.36 3.53 -16.70
C GLY A 546 -12.67 2.99 -17.26
N PHE A 547 -12.84 1.67 -17.46
CA PHE A 547 -14.19 1.12 -17.72
C PHE A 547 -15.01 0.97 -16.44
N ASP A 548 -14.39 0.62 -15.31
CA ASP A 548 -15.08 0.48 -14.02
C ASP A 548 -15.59 1.83 -13.50
N MET A 549 -14.72 2.85 -13.50
CA MET A 549 -15.08 4.23 -13.22
C MET A 549 -16.13 4.75 -14.23
N GLY A 550 -16.02 4.35 -15.50
CA GLY A 550 -17.01 4.69 -16.52
C GLY A 550 -18.40 4.12 -16.22
N VAL A 551 -18.48 2.86 -15.76
CA VAL A 551 -19.73 2.23 -15.30
C VAL A 551 -20.28 2.92 -14.05
N GLY A 552 -19.43 3.26 -13.08
CA GLY A 552 -19.83 3.98 -11.87
C GLY A 552 -20.39 5.37 -12.16
N CYS A 553 -19.72 6.16 -13.00
CA CYS A 553 -20.22 7.46 -13.49
C CYS A 553 -21.55 7.35 -14.24
N LEU A 554 -21.75 6.26 -14.99
CA LEU A 554 -22.97 6.03 -15.76
C LEU A 554 -24.13 5.46 -14.95
N LEU A 555 -23.90 4.98 -13.73
CA LEU A 555 -24.91 4.35 -12.86
C LEU A 555 -26.20 5.18 -12.71
N PRO A 556 -26.19 6.48 -12.33
CA PRO A 556 -27.40 7.30 -12.22
C PRO A 556 -27.96 7.76 -13.58
N LEU A 557 -27.13 7.77 -14.63
CA LEU A 557 -27.50 8.27 -15.96
C LEU A 557 -28.22 7.20 -16.79
N ILE A 558 -27.77 5.95 -16.69
CA ILE A 558 -28.26 4.79 -17.44
C ILE A 558 -29.31 4.01 -16.66
N ALA A 559 -29.08 3.68 -15.39
CA ALA A 559 -29.98 2.82 -14.63
C ALA A 559 -31.11 3.61 -13.94
N ARG A 560 -32.34 3.12 -14.09
CA ARG A 560 -33.57 3.69 -13.54
C ARG A 560 -34.08 2.85 -12.37
N SER A 561 -34.13 1.52 -12.50
CA SER A 561 -34.49 0.60 -11.40
C SER A 561 -33.28 0.14 -10.58
N ASP A 562 -33.52 -0.53 -9.44
CA ASP A 562 -32.45 -1.20 -8.67
C ASP A 562 -31.90 -2.43 -9.43
N ASP A 563 -32.75 -3.23 -10.07
CA ASP A 563 -32.34 -4.34 -10.92
C ASP A 563 -31.39 -3.87 -12.06
N GLU A 564 -31.68 -2.75 -12.72
CA GLU A 564 -30.79 -2.19 -13.74
C GLU A 564 -29.44 -1.75 -13.14
N ARG A 565 -29.41 -1.21 -11.91
CA ARG A 565 -28.15 -0.88 -11.19
C ARG A 565 -27.34 -2.13 -10.88
N ARG A 566 -28.01 -3.21 -10.43
CA ARG A 566 -27.37 -4.51 -10.18
C ARG A 566 -26.77 -5.11 -11.45
N VAL A 567 -27.41 -4.97 -12.61
CA VAL A 567 -26.84 -5.39 -13.91
C VAL A 567 -25.57 -4.59 -14.26
N LEU A 568 -25.58 -3.26 -14.05
CA LEU A 568 -24.38 -2.42 -14.26
C LEU A 568 -23.22 -2.85 -13.35
N ILE A 569 -23.48 -2.97 -12.04
CA ILE A 569 -22.46 -3.31 -11.04
C ILE A 569 -21.89 -4.71 -11.25
N ASN A 570 -22.72 -5.71 -11.55
CA ASN A 570 -22.24 -7.07 -11.86
C ASN A 570 -21.44 -7.16 -13.17
N SER A 571 -21.55 -6.19 -14.08
CA SER A 571 -20.76 -6.17 -15.32
C SER A 571 -19.26 -5.92 -15.08
N VAL A 572 -18.92 -5.37 -13.92
CA VAL A 572 -17.55 -5.00 -13.48
C VAL A 572 -17.09 -5.76 -12.24
N GLY A 573 -18.02 -6.23 -11.40
CA GLY A 573 -17.78 -6.86 -10.09
C GLY A 573 -16.66 -7.90 -10.02
N ALA A 574 -16.41 -8.65 -11.09
CA ALA A 574 -15.38 -9.70 -11.14
C ALA A 574 -13.94 -9.23 -11.49
N HIS A 575 -13.73 -7.96 -11.84
CA HIS A 575 -12.42 -7.44 -12.28
C HIS A 575 -12.01 -6.11 -11.64
N TRP A 576 -12.96 -5.31 -11.14
CA TRP A 576 -12.72 -3.92 -10.71
C TRP A 576 -11.57 -3.78 -9.68
N GLU A 577 -11.32 -4.79 -8.86
CA GLU A 577 -10.30 -4.76 -7.83
C GLU A 577 -8.89 -4.94 -8.43
N GLY A 578 -8.68 -6.02 -9.19
CA GLY A 578 -7.43 -6.24 -9.96
C GLY A 578 -7.17 -5.14 -10.99
N ASN A 579 -8.22 -4.48 -11.50
CA ASN A 579 -8.09 -3.28 -12.32
C ASN A 579 -7.58 -2.07 -11.52
N GLN A 580 -8.05 -1.89 -10.28
CA GLN A 580 -7.60 -0.82 -9.39
C GLN A 580 -6.13 -1.01 -8.93
N VAL A 581 -5.59 -2.24 -8.93
CA VAL A 581 -4.16 -2.50 -8.64
C VAL A 581 -3.22 -1.84 -9.66
N TRP A 582 -3.66 -1.50 -10.89
CA TRP A 582 -2.84 -0.71 -11.81
C TRP A 582 -2.53 0.71 -11.28
N LEU A 583 -3.35 1.27 -10.39
CA LEU A 583 -3.07 2.54 -9.70
C LEU A 583 -2.00 2.37 -8.61
N ILE A 584 -2.04 1.25 -7.88
CA ILE A 584 -1.01 0.87 -6.90
C ILE A 584 0.33 0.65 -7.61
N LEU A 585 0.34 -0.11 -8.70
CA LEU A 585 1.54 -0.27 -9.52
C LEU A 585 2.04 1.06 -10.09
N ALA A 586 1.16 1.99 -10.49
CA ALA A 586 1.58 3.33 -10.89
C ALA A 586 2.22 4.10 -9.72
N GLY A 587 1.67 4.01 -8.51
CA GLY A 587 2.23 4.57 -7.28
C GLY A 587 3.61 4.03 -6.95
N GLY A 588 3.71 2.70 -6.77
CA GLY A 588 4.97 2.00 -6.52
C GLY A 588 6.02 2.16 -7.62
N ALA A 589 5.63 2.16 -8.90
CA ALA A 589 6.57 2.41 -10.00
C ALA A 589 7.06 3.87 -10.03
N LEU A 590 6.20 4.86 -9.77
CA LEU A 590 6.62 6.25 -9.62
C LEU A 590 7.56 6.41 -8.42
N PHE A 591 7.26 5.77 -7.29
CA PHE A 591 8.10 5.83 -6.09
C PHE A 591 9.48 5.19 -6.31
N ALA A 592 9.53 4.00 -6.89
CA ALA A 592 10.76 3.23 -7.02
C ALA A 592 11.59 3.56 -8.28
N ALA A 593 11.00 4.13 -9.33
CA ALA A 593 11.73 4.59 -10.52
C ALA A 593 12.03 6.11 -10.51
N TRP A 594 11.11 6.94 -10.01
CA TRP A 594 11.23 8.42 -9.96
C TRP A 594 10.92 9.01 -8.57
N PRO A 595 11.66 8.63 -7.49
CA PRO A 595 11.36 9.04 -6.12
C PRO A 595 11.27 10.56 -5.93
N ARG A 596 12.00 11.35 -6.73
CA ARG A 596 11.90 12.84 -6.72
C ARG A 596 10.56 13.34 -7.26
N VAL A 597 10.05 12.75 -8.34
CA VAL A 597 8.73 13.10 -8.91
C VAL A 597 7.63 12.66 -7.97
N TYR A 598 7.74 11.47 -7.38
CA TYR A 598 6.80 10.98 -6.36
C TYR A 598 6.74 11.94 -5.16
N ALA A 599 7.88 12.29 -4.56
CA ALA A 599 7.94 13.23 -3.43
C ALA A 599 7.38 14.63 -3.78
N ALA A 600 7.71 15.17 -4.96
CA ALA A 600 7.23 16.49 -5.40
C ALA A 600 5.73 16.49 -5.75
N ALA A 601 5.22 15.43 -6.40
CA ALA A 601 3.81 15.32 -6.77
C ALA A 601 2.90 15.12 -5.56
N PHE A 602 3.27 14.23 -4.62
CA PHE A 602 2.44 13.95 -3.44
C PHE A 602 2.47 15.07 -2.39
N SER A 603 3.50 15.93 -2.38
CA SER A 603 3.51 17.17 -1.60
C SER A 603 2.75 18.32 -2.30
N GLY A 604 3.07 18.62 -3.57
CA GLY A 604 2.44 19.72 -4.31
C GLY A 604 0.95 19.52 -4.57
N PHE A 605 0.53 18.28 -4.85
CA PHE A 605 -0.89 17.93 -5.05
C PHE A 605 -1.55 17.34 -3.78
N TYR A 606 -0.94 17.45 -2.59
CA TYR A 606 -1.37 16.79 -1.34
C TYR A 606 -2.89 16.74 -1.13
N VAL A 607 -3.57 17.90 -1.13
CA VAL A 607 -5.02 17.97 -0.86
C VAL A 607 -5.84 17.31 -1.98
N ALA A 608 -5.40 17.44 -3.24
CA ALA A 608 -6.04 16.78 -4.37
C ALA A 608 -5.86 15.25 -4.32
N MET A 609 -4.67 14.77 -3.92
CA MET A 609 -4.41 13.34 -3.72
C MET A 609 -5.26 12.78 -2.56
N ILE A 610 -5.30 13.43 -1.40
CA ILE A 610 -6.16 13.03 -0.27
C ILE A 610 -7.64 12.96 -0.69
N LEU A 611 -8.14 13.89 -1.52
CA LEU A 611 -9.49 13.82 -2.07
C LEU A 611 -9.71 12.62 -3.01
N VAL A 612 -8.74 12.27 -3.85
CA VAL A 612 -8.79 11.05 -4.68
C VAL A 612 -8.83 9.79 -3.81
N LEU A 613 -7.97 9.68 -2.78
CA LEU A 613 -7.95 8.52 -1.89
C LEU A 613 -9.27 8.37 -1.12
N CYS A 614 -9.75 9.46 -0.53
CA CYS A 614 -11.04 9.45 0.19
C CYS A 614 -12.22 9.12 -0.73
N ALA A 615 -12.17 9.51 -2.01
CA ALA A 615 -13.17 9.09 -3.00
C ALA A 615 -13.04 7.59 -3.33
N LEU A 616 -11.82 7.09 -3.55
CA LEU A 616 -11.55 5.70 -3.87
C LEU A 616 -11.97 4.74 -2.74
N PHE A 617 -11.91 5.13 -1.46
CA PHE A 617 -12.43 4.31 -0.35
C PHE A 617 -13.90 3.90 -0.56
N PHE A 618 -14.72 4.77 -1.15
CA PHE A 618 -16.12 4.46 -1.38
C PHE A 618 -16.32 3.37 -2.45
N ARG A 619 -15.36 3.08 -3.33
CA ARG A 619 -15.51 2.04 -4.36
C ARG A 619 -15.51 0.62 -3.76
N PRO A 620 -14.44 0.10 -3.11
CA PRO A 620 -14.44 -1.24 -2.52
C PRO A 620 -15.63 -1.47 -1.58
N LEU A 621 -15.90 -0.49 -0.73
CA LEU A 621 -16.95 -0.56 0.26
C LEU A 621 -18.34 -0.54 -0.38
N ALA A 622 -18.59 0.30 -1.40
CA ALA A 622 -19.88 0.28 -2.07
C ALA A 622 -20.09 -0.95 -2.95
N PHE A 623 -19.02 -1.50 -3.56
CA PHE A 623 -19.07 -2.77 -4.28
C PHE A 623 -19.50 -3.89 -3.34
N ASP A 624 -18.77 -4.15 -2.25
CA ASP A 624 -19.15 -5.22 -1.34
C ASP A 624 -20.46 -4.91 -0.58
N TYR A 625 -20.59 -3.74 0.05
CA TYR A 625 -21.60 -3.50 1.10
C TYR A 625 -23.01 -3.22 0.54
N ARG A 626 -23.16 -2.73 -0.69
CA ARG A 626 -24.46 -2.38 -1.28
C ARG A 626 -25.46 -3.55 -1.27
N GLY A 627 -25.03 -4.73 -1.74
CA GLY A 627 -25.88 -5.92 -1.81
C GLY A 627 -26.27 -6.46 -0.43
N LYS A 628 -25.44 -6.19 0.60
CA LYS A 628 -25.53 -6.81 1.92
C LYS A 628 -26.77 -6.43 2.73
N ILE A 629 -27.47 -5.33 2.40
CA ILE A 629 -28.74 -4.95 3.05
C ILE A 629 -29.82 -4.62 2.01
N ALA A 630 -30.96 -5.30 2.11
CA ALA A 630 -32.18 -5.01 1.37
C ALA A 630 -32.92 -3.78 1.94
N ASN A 631 -32.30 -2.60 1.83
CA ASN A 631 -32.90 -1.33 2.24
C ASN A 631 -32.61 -0.26 1.18
N ALA A 632 -33.65 0.47 0.75
CA ALA A 632 -33.52 1.44 -0.34
C ALA A 632 -32.58 2.62 -0.01
N ARG A 633 -32.57 3.10 1.24
CA ARG A 633 -31.65 4.18 1.67
C ARG A 633 -30.19 3.68 1.73
N TRP A 634 -29.97 2.45 2.17
CA TRP A 634 -28.65 1.81 2.15
C TRP A 634 -28.13 1.64 0.73
N ARG A 635 -28.93 1.09 -0.18
CA ARG A 635 -28.55 0.93 -1.60
C ARG A 635 -28.26 2.28 -2.25
N ALA A 636 -29.09 3.30 -2.03
CA ALA A 636 -28.87 4.65 -2.55
C ALA A 636 -27.62 5.35 -1.98
N LEU A 637 -27.28 5.11 -0.70
CA LEU A 637 -26.04 5.62 -0.09
C LEU A 637 -24.81 5.03 -0.80
N TRP A 638 -24.76 3.72 -1.00
CA TRP A 638 -23.65 3.06 -1.68
C TRP A 638 -23.65 3.30 -3.20
N ASP A 639 -24.80 3.46 -3.85
CA ASP A 639 -24.88 3.99 -5.22
C ASP A 639 -24.21 5.37 -5.34
N THR A 640 -24.43 6.24 -4.35
CA THR A 640 -23.79 7.55 -4.28
C THR A 640 -22.28 7.42 -4.02
N GLY A 641 -21.86 6.46 -3.20
CA GLY A 641 -20.45 6.10 -2.99
C GLY A 641 -19.75 5.64 -4.28
N LEU A 642 -20.37 4.73 -5.05
CA LEU A 642 -19.85 4.31 -6.36
C LEU A 642 -19.69 5.49 -7.32
N VAL A 643 -20.67 6.40 -7.36
CA VAL A 643 -20.61 7.60 -8.21
C VAL A 643 -19.47 8.52 -7.77
N ILE A 644 -19.34 8.84 -6.48
CA ILE A 644 -18.26 9.71 -5.97
C ILE A 644 -16.89 9.09 -6.26
N GLY A 645 -16.69 7.83 -5.89
CA GLY A 645 -15.43 7.11 -6.08
C GLY A 645 -15.07 6.79 -7.53
N SER A 646 -15.98 7.03 -8.48
CA SER A 646 -15.74 6.88 -9.92
C SER A 646 -15.66 8.21 -10.66
N LEU A 647 -16.28 9.28 -10.12
CA LEU A 647 -16.33 10.61 -10.72
C LEU A 647 -15.15 11.48 -10.30
N VAL A 648 -14.76 11.44 -9.02
CA VAL A 648 -13.71 12.32 -8.49
C VAL A 648 -12.31 11.95 -9.02
N PRO A 649 -11.87 10.68 -9.01
CA PRO A 649 -10.52 10.33 -9.47
C PRO A 649 -10.19 10.79 -10.91
N PRO A 650 -10.97 10.50 -11.96
CA PRO A 650 -10.58 10.89 -13.32
C PRO A 650 -10.61 12.40 -13.53
N VAL A 651 -11.52 13.13 -12.87
CA VAL A 651 -11.54 14.60 -12.91
C VAL A 651 -10.26 15.16 -12.28
N VAL A 652 -9.86 14.67 -11.10
CA VAL A 652 -8.66 15.16 -10.42
C VAL A 652 -7.38 14.74 -11.16
N PHE A 653 -7.29 13.53 -11.71
CA PHE A 653 -6.15 13.12 -12.54
C PHE A 653 -6.00 14.02 -13.78
N GLY A 654 -7.11 14.33 -14.47
CA GLY A 654 -7.08 15.26 -15.60
C GLY A 654 -6.67 16.68 -15.19
N ILE A 655 -7.11 17.16 -14.01
CA ILE A 655 -6.66 18.44 -13.43
C ILE A 655 -5.16 18.42 -13.13
N VAL A 656 -4.64 17.34 -12.53
CA VAL A 656 -3.20 17.19 -12.24
C VAL A 656 -2.37 17.24 -13.53
N PHE A 657 -2.74 16.46 -14.55
CA PHE A 657 -2.09 16.53 -15.87
C PHE A 657 -2.16 17.93 -16.49
N GLY A 658 -3.30 18.61 -16.38
CA GLY A 658 -3.45 19.99 -16.83
C GLY A 658 -2.49 20.98 -16.15
N ASN A 659 -2.18 20.77 -14.86
CA ASN A 659 -1.21 21.59 -14.12
C ASN A 659 0.24 21.28 -14.49
N LEU A 660 0.58 20.08 -15.00
CA LEU A 660 1.93 19.79 -15.49
C LEU A 660 2.32 20.69 -16.67
N PHE A 661 1.39 20.97 -17.59
CA PHE A 661 1.63 21.88 -18.73
C PHE A 661 1.72 23.35 -18.34
N LEU A 662 1.14 23.75 -17.20
CA LEU A 662 1.23 25.11 -16.66
C LEU A 662 2.50 25.32 -15.81
N GLY A 663 3.19 24.23 -15.47
CA GLY A 663 4.27 24.21 -14.49
C GLY A 663 3.74 24.26 -13.05
N VAL A 664 4.22 23.35 -12.22
CA VAL A 664 3.79 23.21 -10.82
C VAL A 664 4.61 24.18 -9.95
N PRO A 665 4.01 24.93 -9.00
CA PRO A 665 4.72 25.96 -8.23
C PRO A 665 5.53 25.36 -7.06
N PHE A 666 6.63 24.65 -7.37
CA PHE A 666 7.60 24.12 -6.41
C PHE A 666 9.03 24.57 -6.74
N ALA A 667 9.94 24.51 -5.78
CA ALA A 667 11.38 24.68 -6.02
C ALA A 667 12.21 23.74 -5.16
N PHE A 668 13.43 23.45 -5.59
CA PHE A 668 14.43 22.75 -4.79
C PHE A 668 15.32 23.74 -4.03
N THR A 669 15.56 23.47 -2.74
CA THR A 669 16.63 24.12 -1.97
C THR A 669 18.01 23.58 -2.41
N PRO A 670 19.14 24.24 -2.05
CA PRO A 670 20.48 23.68 -2.26
C PRO A 670 20.68 22.31 -1.59
N GLN A 671 19.91 22.00 -0.55
CA GLN A 671 19.87 20.73 0.17
C GLN A 671 18.84 19.74 -0.43
N LEU A 672 18.41 19.97 -1.68
CA LEU A 672 17.46 19.14 -2.43
C LEU A 672 16.10 18.88 -1.75
N HIS A 673 15.70 19.72 -0.80
CA HIS A 673 14.34 19.69 -0.24
C HIS A 673 13.36 20.34 -1.22
N VAL A 674 12.14 19.81 -1.33
CA VAL A 674 11.07 20.37 -2.17
C VAL A 674 10.20 21.32 -1.36
N ASP A 675 10.30 22.61 -1.64
CA ASP A 675 9.37 23.63 -1.14
C ASP A 675 8.23 23.82 -2.14
N TYR A 676 6.98 23.88 -1.65
CA TYR A 676 5.79 24.13 -2.48
C TYR A 676 5.14 25.47 -2.13
N PHE A 677 4.92 26.29 -3.17
CA PHE A 677 4.45 27.67 -3.06
C PHE A 677 3.00 27.84 -3.55
N GLY A 678 2.38 26.76 -4.05
CA GLY A 678 1.02 26.79 -4.56
C GLY A 678 -0.06 26.65 -3.49
N THR A 679 -1.28 26.99 -3.88
CA THR A 679 -2.49 26.87 -3.08
C THR A 679 -3.46 25.88 -3.73
N PHE A 680 -4.32 25.25 -2.92
CA PHE A 680 -5.31 24.28 -3.41
C PHE A 680 -6.19 24.81 -4.55
N TRP A 681 -6.59 26.08 -4.50
CA TRP A 681 -7.48 26.67 -5.50
C TRP A 681 -6.81 26.95 -6.85
N GLN A 682 -5.49 27.15 -6.90
CA GLN A 682 -4.75 27.34 -8.16
C GLN A 682 -4.78 26.09 -9.05
N LEU A 683 -4.96 24.90 -8.46
CA LEU A 683 -5.09 23.64 -9.21
C LEU A 683 -6.28 23.66 -10.17
N PHE A 684 -7.37 24.38 -9.83
CA PHE A 684 -8.61 24.43 -10.60
C PHE A 684 -8.60 25.54 -11.66
N SER A 685 -7.46 25.73 -12.33
CA SER A 685 -7.35 26.68 -13.45
C SER A 685 -8.28 26.29 -14.61
N PRO A 686 -8.73 27.24 -15.46
CA PRO A 686 -9.63 26.95 -16.57
C PRO A 686 -9.11 25.87 -17.54
N PHE A 687 -7.78 25.86 -17.79
CA PHE A 687 -7.14 24.83 -18.61
C PHE A 687 -7.10 23.47 -17.90
N ALA A 688 -6.75 23.43 -16.61
CA ALA A 688 -6.75 22.19 -15.84
C ALA A 688 -8.16 21.57 -15.71
N LEU A 689 -9.20 22.40 -15.57
CA LEU A 689 -10.60 21.97 -15.60
C LEU A 689 -11.00 21.38 -16.95
N LEU A 690 -10.49 21.91 -18.07
CA LEU A 690 -10.69 21.34 -19.41
C LEU A 690 -10.02 19.95 -19.54
N CYS A 691 -8.81 19.77 -19.01
CA CYS A 691 -8.15 18.47 -18.93
C CYS A 691 -8.89 17.49 -18.00
N GLY A 692 -9.46 17.96 -16.89
CA GLY A 692 -10.36 17.19 -16.02
C GLY A 692 -11.61 16.70 -16.74
N LEU A 693 -12.24 17.57 -17.53
CA LEU A 693 -13.42 17.23 -18.35
C LEU A 693 -13.08 16.25 -19.48
N LEU A 694 -11.93 16.39 -20.12
CA LEU A 694 -11.42 15.44 -21.12
C LEU A 694 -11.23 14.04 -20.50
N SER A 695 -10.55 13.96 -19.37
CA SER A 695 -10.30 12.71 -18.63
C SER A 695 -11.60 12.01 -18.20
N LEU A 696 -12.56 12.77 -17.66
CA LEU A 696 -13.89 12.24 -17.34
C LEU A 696 -14.64 11.74 -18.59
N SER A 697 -14.57 12.47 -19.70
CA SER A 697 -15.22 12.10 -20.96
C SER A 697 -14.63 10.81 -21.56
N LEU A 698 -13.32 10.63 -21.44
CA LEU A 698 -12.61 9.40 -21.82
C LEU A 698 -13.09 8.20 -20.99
N VAL A 699 -13.16 8.33 -19.67
CA VAL A 699 -13.67 7.29 -18.76
C VAL A 699 -15.13 6.93 -19.06
N ILE A 700 -16.00 7.93 -19.23
CA ILE A 700 -17.42 7.71 -19.58
C ILE A 700 -17.55 7.00 -20.93
N MET A 701 -16.70 7.32 -21.92
CA MET A 701 -16.69 6.61 -23.21
C MET A 701 -16.30 5.13 -23.02
N GLN A 702 -15.23 4.86 -22.29
CA GLN A 702 -14.72 3.50 -22.07
C GLN A 702 -15.77 2.61 -21.37
N GLY A 703 -16.34 3.07 -20.26
CA GLY A 703 -17.42 2.34 -19.56
C GLY A 703 -18.73 2.25 -20.37
N GLY A 704 -19.06 3.27 -21.16
CA GLY A 704 -20.21 3.27 -22.07
C GLY A 704 -20.10 2.20 -23.16
N VAL A 705 -18.88 1.89 -23.63
CA VAL A 705 -18.64 0.78 -24.57
C VAL A 705 -18.64 -0.57 -23.85
N TRP A 706 -18.04 -0.67 -22.67
CA TRP A 706 -18.06 -1.90 -21.85
C TRP A 706 -19.49 -2.37 -21.54
N LEU A 707 -20.39 -1.45 -21.16
CA LEU A 707 -21.80 -1.78 -20.95
C LEU A 707 -22.49 -2.29 -22.23
N GLN A 708 -22.12 -1.79 -23.41
CA GLN A 708 -22.65 -2.34 -24.67
C GLN A 708 -22.09 -3.72 -25.03
N LEU A 709 -20.93 -4.10 -24.48
CA LEU A 709 -20.34 -5.43 -24.61
C LEU A 709 -21.00 -6.43 -23.66
N LYS A 710 -21.22 -6.03 -22.39
CA LYS A 710 -21.72 -6.88 -21.30
C LYS A 710 -23.25 -6.93 -21.13
N THR A 711 -24.01 -5.94 -21.60
CA THR A 711 -25.47 -5.84 -21.35
C THR A 711 -26.31 -5.89 -22.62
N GLU A 712 -27.62 -6.03 -22.47
CA GLU A 712 -28.58 -6.18 -23.58
C GLU A 712 -29.77 -5.21 -23.46
N GLY A 713 -30.64 -5.22 -24.48
CA GLY A 713 -31.90 -4.47 -24.51
C GLY A 713 -31.72 -2.96 -24.26
N VAL A 714 -32.57 -2.42 -23.39
CA VAL A 714 -32.67 -0.98 -23.12
C VAL A 714 -31.41 -0.41 -22.47
N ILE A 715 -30.71 -1.19 -21.62
CA ILE A 715 -29.45 -0.76 -21.00
C ILE A 715 -28.39 -0.50 -22.08
N ARG A 716 -28.23 -1.45 -23.03
CA ARG A 716 -27.32 -1.31 -24.16
C ARG A 716 -27.63 -0.11 -25.05
N GLN A 717 -28.91 0.21 -25.27
CA GLN A 717 -29.33 1.40 -26.03
C GLN A 717 -28.98 2.71 -25.29
N ARG A 718 -29.21 2.79 -23.98
CA ARG A 718 -28.82 3.94 -23.15
C ARG A 718 -27.28 4.10 -23.10
N ALA A 719 -26.53 3.00 -23.04
CA ALA A 719 -25.07 2.99 -23.08
C ALA A 719 -24.49 3.46 -24.43
N LEU A 720 -25.11 3.08 -25.56
CA LEU A 720 -24.79 3.63 -26.88
C LEU A 720 -25.02 5.14 -26.95
N SER A 721 -26.12 5.63 -26.37
CA SER A 721 -26.40 7.08 -26.27
C SER A 721 -25.34 7.80 -25.44
N ALA A 722 -24.97 7.27 -24.27
CA ALA A 722 -23.88 7.84 -23.46
C ALA A 722 -22.56 7.92 -24.24
N THR A 723 -22.16 6.79 -24.86
CA THR A 723 -20.93 6.67 -25.66
C THR A 723 -20.86 7.70 -26.79
N ARG A 724 -21.99 8.02 -27.45
CA ARG A 724 -22.05 9.06 -28.48
C ARG A 724 -21.65 10.44 -27.95
N HIS A 725 -22.22 10.85 -26.83
CA HIS A 725 -21.99 12.19 -26.29
C HIS A 725 -20.59 12.31 -25.71
N SER A 726 -20.10 11.28 -25.01
CA SER A 726 -18.73 11.26 -24.49
C SER A 726 -17.69 11.22 -25.60
N ALA A 727 -17.88 10.44 -26.67
CA ALA A 727 -16.95 10.42 -27.81
C ALA A 727 -16.85 11.79 -28.51
N LEU A 728 -17.97 12.50 -28.69
CA LEU A 728 -17.97 13.86 -29.22
C LEU A 728 -17.27 14.84 -28.26
N LEU A 729 -17.53 14.72 -26.95
CA LEU A 729 -16.94 15.59 -25.94
C LEU A 729 -15.42 15.38 -25.80
N VAL A 730 -14.92 14.15 -25.93
CA VAL A 730 -13.48 13.86 -26.02
C VAL A 730 -12.84 14.62 -27.18
N VAL A 731 -13.41 14.54 -28.40
CA VAL A 731 -12.87 15.25 -29.57
C VAL A 731 -12.86 16.77 -29.36
N ILE A 732 -13.96 17.34 -28.83
CA ILE A 732 -14.07 18.78 -28.57
C ILE A 732 -13.05 19.23 -27.50
N CYS A 733 -13.00 18.56 -26.34
CA CYS A 733 -12.10 18.94 -25.25
C CYS A 733 -10.62 18.74 -25.62
N PHE A 734 -10.28 17.70 -26.39
CA PHE A 734 -8.91 17.46 -26.85
C PHE A 734 -8.46 18.48 -27.90
N LEU A 735 -9.32 18.85 -28.85
CA LEU A 735 -9.06 19.95 -29.80
C LEU A 735 -8.85 21.29 -29.09
N LEU A 736 -9.73 21.62 -28.12
CA LEU A 736 -9.63 22.87 -27.35
C LEU A 736 -8.36 22.89 -26.48
N ALA A 737 -7.99 21.78 -25.84
CA ALA A 737 -6.78 21.69 -25.03
C ALA A 737 -5.51 21.83 -25.90
N GLY A 738 -5.45 21.14 -27.04
CA GLY A 738 -4.34 21.25 -27.99
C GLY A 738 -4.20 22.66 -28.57
N TYR A 739 -5.31 23.31 -28.92
CA TYR A 739 -5.31 24.70 -29.37
C TYR A 739 -4.82 25.66 -28.28
N TRP A 740 -5.25 25.50 -27.03
CA TRP A 740 -4.82 26.33 -25.91
C TRP A 740 -3.31 26.16 -25.62
N LEU A 741 -2.80 24.93 -25.64
CA LEU A 741 -1.37 24.64 -25.52
C LEU A 741 -0.52 25.26 -26.63
N TRP A 742 -1.06 25.38 -27.85
CA TRP A 742 -0.36 26.02 -28.97
C TRP A 742 -0.42 27.55 -28.91
N ALA A 743 -1.58 28.12 -28.57
CA ALA A 743 -1.85 29.55 -28.75
C ALA A 743 -1.74 30.41 -27.47
N GLY A 744 -1.67 29.82 -26.28
CA GLY A 744 -1.80 30.58 -25.03
C GLY A 744 -1.20 29.94 -23.77
N ILE A 745 -0.28 28.99 -23.91
CA ILE A 745 0.52 28.43 -22.80
C ILE A 745 1.97 28.31 -23.30
N ASP A 746 2.90 29.01 -22.64
CA ASP A 746 4.33 28.89 -22.95
C ASP A 746 4.87 27.53 -22.49
N GLY A 747 5.84 26.98 -23.23
CA GLY A 747 6.38 25.64 -22.99
C GLY A 747 7.79 25.65 -22.42
N PHE A 748 8.15 24.57 -21.73
CA PHE A 748 9.48 24.40 -21.14
C PHE A 748 10.46 23.80 -22.16
N VAL A 749 11.70 24.29 -22.15
CA VAL A 749 12.78 23.82 -23.02
C VAL A 749 14.02 23.53 -22.20
N LEU A 750 14.52 22.30 -22.30
CA LEU A 750 15.80 21.88 -21.74
C LEU A 750 16.93 22.44 -22.63
N LEU A 751 17.82 23.23 -22.03
CA LEU A 751 18.94 23.88 -22.73
C LEU A 751 20.18 22.98 -22.76
N ALA A 752 20.52 22.38 -21.61
CA ALA A 752 21.63 21.45 -21.44
C ALA A 752 21.41 20.60 -20.18
N GLN A 753 21.67 19.29 -20.28
CA GLN A 753 21.73 18.31 -19.21
C GLN A 753 22.51 17.09 -19.73
N ASP A 754 23.29 16.43 -18.87
CA ASP A 754 23.90 15.14 -19.19
C ASP A 754 22.88 14.02 -18.93
N ALA A 755 22.58 13.22 -19.96
CA ALA A 755 21.64 12.09 -19.89
C ALA A 755 22.20 10.89 -19.10
N ASN A 756 23.53 10.80 -18.94
CA ASN A 756 24.23 9.79 -18.15
C ASN A 756 24.75 10.35 -16.81
N GLY A 757 24.51 11.64 -16.54
CA GLY A 757 24.93 12.31 -15.33
C GLY A 757 24.21 11.85 -14.05
N PRO A 758 24.72 12.27 -12.87
CA PRO A 758 24.10 11.98 -11.58
C PRO A 758 22.69 12.57 -11.51
N SER A 759 21.79 11.86 -10.84
CA SER A 759 20.37 12.24 -10.74
C SER A 759 20.16 13.45 -9.81
N ASN A 760 20.56 14.66 -10.24
CA ASN A 760 20.46 15.90 -9.48
C ASN A 760 19.78 17.00 -10.32
N PRO A 761 18.63 17.55 -9.89
CA PRO A 761 17.85 18.49 -10.69
C PRO A 761 18.49 19.88 -10.84
N LEU A 762 19.46 20.26 -10.01
CA LEU A 762 20.08 21.58 -10.08
C LEU A 762 21.21 21.68 -11.14
N LEU A 763 21.59 20.56 -11.76
CA LEU A 763 22.72 20.48 -12.72
C LEU A 763 22.28 20.59 -14.20
N LYS A 764 21.29 21.43 -14.50
CA LYS A 764 20.78 21.64 -15.87
C LYS A 764 20.34 23.08 -16.14
N GLY A 765 20.25 23.46 -17.41
CA GLY A 765 19.62 24.71 -17.85
C GLY A 765 18.21 24.48 -18.39
N VAL A 766 17.23 25.28 -17.97
CA VAL A 766 15.83 25.24 -18.44
C VAL A 766 15.33 26.66 -18.75
N ALA A 767 14.65 26.83 -19.88
CA ALA A 767 13.96 28.06 -20.26
C ALA A 767 12.46 27.82 -20.46
N ILE A 768 11.66 28.90 -20.41
CA ILE A 768 10.26 28.93 -20.83
C ILE A 768 10.20 29.74 -22.13
N LEU A 769 9.55 29.22 -23.16
CA LEU A 769 9.48 29.83 -24.49
C LEU A 769 8.08 29.67 -25.13
N PRO A 770 7.56 30.70 -25.84
CA PRO A 770 6.25 30.60 -26.51
C PRO A 770 6.15 29.47 -27.52
N GLY A 771 5.03 28.75 -27.48
CA GLY A 771 4.73 27.63 -28.39
C GLY A 771 5.63 26.40 -28.25
N ALA A 772 6.56 26.38 -27.29
CA ALA A 772 7.59 25.34 -27.19
C ALA A 772 7.06 23.92 -26.94
N TRP A 773 5.83 23.78 -26.43
CA TRP A 773 5.13 22.49 -26.34
C TRP A 773 4.97 21.80 -27.70
N MET A 774 4.98 22.54 -28.81
CA MET A 774 4.88 21.96 -30.16
C MET A 774 6.24 21.53 -30.75
N ASN A 775 7.36 21.77 -30.07
CA ASN A 775 8.72 21.55 -30.61
C ASN A 775 8.93 20.12 -31.15
N HIS A 776 8.44 19.09 -30.47
CA HIS A 776 8.60 17.70 -30.92
C HIS A 776 7.82 17.39 -32.19
N PHE A 777 6.58 17.89 -32.28
CA PHE A 777 5.74 17.73 -33.46
C PHE A 777 6.27 18.52 -34.68
N ILE A 778 6.91 19.66 -34.44
CA ILE A 778 7.58 20.46 -35.48
C ILE A 778 8.86 19.77 -35.97
N ARG A 779 9.69 19.24 -35.05
CA ARG A 779 10.95 18.53 -35.37
C ARG A 779 10.72 17.15 -36.00
N SER A 780 9.65 16.47 -35.59
CA SER A 780 9.30 15.11 -36.04
C SER A 780 7.80 15.02 -36.37
N PRO A 781 7.37 15.49 -37.57
CA PRO A 781 5.96 15.52 -37.97
C PRO A 781 5.22 14.17 -37.93
N LEU A 782 5.94 13.04 -37.98
CA LEU A 782 5.36 11.71 -37.77
C LEU A 782 4.67 11.55 -36.40
N LEU A 783 5.12 12.28 -35.37
CA LEU A 783 4.50 12.26 -34.05
C LEU A 783 3.07 12.80 -34.05
N LEU A 784 2.67 13.62 -35.05
CA LEU A 784 1.30 14.12 -35.19
C LEU A 784 0.26 13.00 -35.44
N ILE A 785 0.69 11.81 -35.86
CA ILE A 785 -0.19 10.65 -36.01
C ILE A 785 -0.90 10.32 -34.68
N ILE A 786 -0.23 10.51 -33.54
CA ILE A 786 -0.74 10.16 -32.20
C ILE A 786 -1.90 11.08 -31.77
N PRO A 787 -1.80 12.42 -31.78
CA PRO A 787 -2.96 13.28 -31.55
C PRO A 787 -4.04 13.16 -32.65
N LEU A 788 -3.68 12.93 -33.91
CA LEU A 788 -4.69 12.68 -34.97
C LEU A 788 -5.51 11.42 -34.68
N LEU A 789 -4.88 10.33 -34.20
CA LEU A 789 -5.58 9.15 -33.71
C LEU A 789 -6.47 9.47 -32.50
N GLY A 790 -6.03 10.31 -31.57
CA GLY A 790 -6.84 10.81 -30.46
C GLY A 790 -8.13 11.53 -30.88
N MET A 791 -8.17 12.12 -32.09
CA MET A 791 -9.36 12.76 -32.67
C MET A 791 -10.22 11.82 -33.51
N VAL A 792 -9.61 10.87 -34.23
CA VAL A 792 -10.31 9.96 -35.16
C VAL A 792 -10.90 8.74 -34.43
N LEU A 793 -10.20 8.18 -33.45
CA LEU A 793 -10.62 6.96 -32.74
C LEU A 793 -11.92 7.10 -31.91
N PRO A 794 -12.26 8.24 -31.27
CA PRO A 794 -13.60 8.43 -30.68
C PRO A 794 -14.73 8.33 -31.71
N ILE A 795 -14.51 8.86 -32.92
CA ILE A 795 -15.50 8.83 -34.01
C ILE A 795 -15.67 7.39 -34.51
N LEU A 796 -14.56 6.66 -34.69
CA LEU A 796 -14.58 5.23 -35.04
C LEU A 796 -15.19 4.36 -33.93
N THR A 797 -14.98 4.71 -32.65
CA THR A 797 -15.60 4.07 -31.49
C THR A 797 -17.12 4.16 -31.58
N PHE A 798 -17.65 5.38 -31.73
CA PHE A 798 -19.09 5.61 -31.91
C PHE A 798 -19.65 4.88 -33.13
N TYR A 799 -18.95 4.92 -34.27
CA TYR A 799 -19.39 4.26 -35.51
C TYR A 799 -19.40 2.73 -35.41
N ALA A 800 -18.40 2.13 -34.75
CA ALA A 800 -18.37 0.69 -34.49
C ALA A 800 -19.52 0.27 -33.54
N CYS A 801 -19.79 1.07 -32.50
CA CYS A 801 -20.91 0.86 -31.60
C CYS A 801 -22.29 0.97 -32.29
N LEU A 802 -22.50 1.97 -33.16
CA LEU A 802 -23.70 2.08 -34.01
C LEU A 802 -23.91 0.83 -34.87
N ARG A 803 -22.83 0.30 -35.46
CA ARG A 803 -22.85 -0.95 -36.26
C ARG A 803 -22.93 -2.23 -35.40
N GLY A 804 -23.10 -2.12 -34.09
CA GLY A 804 -23.15 -3.24 -33.15
C GLY A 804 -21.81 -3.97 -32.95
N GLN A 805 -20.72 -3.50 -33.54
CA GLN A 805 -19.38 -4.09 -33.50
C GLN A 805 -18.64 -3.68 -32.21
N THR A 806 -19.25 -3.97 -31.05
CA THR A 806 -18.84 -3.43 -29.74
C THR A 806 -17.42 -3.81 -29.32
N ILE A 807 -16.90 -4.97 -29.76
CA ILE A 807 -15.49 -5.36 -29.54
C ILE A 807 -14.53 -4.40 -30.26
N ARG A 808 -14.84 -4.01 -31.52
CA ARG A 808 -14.05 -3.00 -32.25
C ARG A 808 -14.22 -1.61 -31.64
N GLY A 809 -15.43 -1.28 -31.17
CA GLY A 809 -15.66 -0.08 -30.38
C GLY A 809 -14.76 -0.03 -29.14
N PHE A 810 -14.63 -1.14 -28.40
CA PHE A 810 -13.80 -1.20 -27.19
C PHE A 810 -12.31 -1.07 -27.51
N LEU A 811 -11.86 -1.67 -28.61
CA LEU A 811 -10.50 -1.49 -29.12
C LEU A 811 -10.22 -0.02 -29.48
N PHE A 812 -11.09 0.64 -30.25
CA PHE A 812 -10.91 2.05 -30.62
C PHE A 812 -11.01 2.99 -29.42
N ALA A 813 -11.88 2.71 -28.43
CA ALA A 813 -11.96 3.47 -27.19
C ALA A 813 -10.65 3.34 -26.38
N SER A 814 -10.12 2.12 -26.26
CA SER A 814 -8.86 1.85 -25.56
C SER A 814 -7.65 2.48 -26.26
N LEU A 815 -7.60 2.43 -27.60
CA LEU A 815 -6.58 3.12 -28.39
C LEU A 815 -6.72 4.66 -28.31
N THR A 816 -7.92 5.19 -28.02
CA THR A 816 -8.10 6.62 -27.73
C THR A 816 -7.40 6.99 -26.43
N GLN A 817 -7.55 6.19 -25.35
CA GLN A 817 -6.84 6.40 -24.08
C GLN A 817 -5.34 6.49 -24.31
N ALA A 818 -4.79 5.50 -25.02
CA ALA A 818 -3.38 5.46 -25.40
C ALA A 818 -2.97 6.71 -26.19
N SER A 819 -3.74 7.11 -27.19
CA SER A 819 -3.43 8.25 -28.05
C SER A 819 -3.39 9.57 -27.29
N VAL A 820 -4.34 9.81 -26.37
CA VAL A 820 -4.38 11.05 -25.56
C VAL A 820 -3.25 11.07 -24.53
N ILE A 821 -3.02 9.96 -23.81
CA ILE A 821 -1.96 9.86 -22.78
C ILE A 821 -0.57 9.97 -23.42
N PHE A 822 -0.30 9.29 -24.54
CA PHE A 822 0.97 9.42 -25.24
C PHE A 822 1.14 10.81 -25.89
N THR A 823 0.07 11.47 -26.34
CA THR A 823 0.16 12.89 -26.75
C THR A 823 0.65 13.75 -25.59
N ALA A 824 0.08 13.60 -24.39
CA ALA A 824 0.50 14.34 -23.21
C ALA A 824 1.97 14.06 -22.85
N GLY A 825 2.37 12.78 -22.81
CA GLY A 825 3.75 12.37 -22.52
C GLY A 825 4.76 12.92 -23.53
N ILE A 826 4.48 12.81 -24.83
CA ILE A 826 5.34 13.34 -25.91
C ILE A 826 5.43 14.86 -25.84
N THR A 827 4.35 15.55 -25.47
CA THR A 827 4.35 17.01 -25.31
C THR A 827 5.23 17.44 -24.13
N LEU A 828 5.18 16.72 -23.00
CA LEU A 828 5.96 17.04 -21.79
C LEU A 828 7.45 16.65 -21.89
N PHE A 829 7.79 15.60 -22.64
CA PHE A 829 9.15 15.04 -22.72
C PHE A 829 10.23 16.11 -23.02
N PRO A 830 11.43 16.08 -22.40
CA PRO A 830 11.91 15.13 -21.39
C PRO A 830 11.48 15.45 -19.95
N PHE A 831 10.62 16.45 -19.74
CA PHE A 831 10.10 16.78 -18.42
C PHE A 831 9.07 15.76 -17.97
N VAL A 832 9.11 15.43 -16.67
CA VAL A 832 8.07 14.66 -15.98
C VAL A 832 7.21 15.60 -15.13
N MET A 833 7.83 16.63 -14.52
CA MET A 833 7.14 17.60 -13.67
C MET A 833 7.83 18.98 -13.75
N PRO A 834 7.39 19.87 -14.67
CA PRO A 834 7.96 21.22 -14.80
C PRO A 834 7.67 22.10 -13.57
N SER A 835 8.59 23.01 -13.23
CA SER A 835 8.40 24.03 -12.18
C SER A 835 8.11 25.41 -12.78
N SER A 836 7.00 26.03 -12.38
CA SER A 836 6.64 27.40 -12.78
C SER A 836 7.30 28.50 -11.94
N VAL A 837 7.81 28.17 -10.74
CA VAL A 837 8.44 29.15 -9.82
C VAL A 837 9.95 29.22 -10.02
N ASN A 838 10.60 28.09 -10.30
CA ASN A 838 12.02 28.04 -10.62
C ASN A 838 12.25 26.99 -11.72
N PRO A 839 12.35 27.38 -13.01
CA PRO A 839 12.47 26.43 -14.12
C PRO A 839 13.60 25.42 -13.98
N LEU A 840 14.70 25.76 -13.29
CA LEU A 840 15.81 24.83 -13.00
C LEU A 840 15.36 23.63 -12.13
N SER A 841 14.40 23.86 -11.23
CA SER A 841 13.83 22.83 -10.34
C SER A 841 12.91 21.82 -11.05
N SER A 842 12.54 22.07 -12.32
CA SER A 842 11.73 21.15 -13.13
C SER A 842 12.34 19.74 -13.16
N LEU A 843 11.57 18.68 -12.94
CA LEU A 843 12.08 17.31 -12.97
C LEU A 843 12.03 16.71 -14.38
N THR A 844 13.13 16.08 -14.80
CA THR A 844 13.26 15.39 -16.10
C THR A 844 13.40 13.88 -15.91
N VAL A 845 13.23 13.11 -16.98
CA VAL A 845 13.50 11.65 -16.99
C VAL A 845 14.96 11.29 -16.68
N TRP A 846 15.88 12.26 -16.70
CA TRP A 846 17.29 12.05 -16.40
C TRP A 846 17.61 12.32 -14.92
N ASP A 847 17.11 13.42 -14.33
CA ASP A 847 17.43 13.80 -12.92
C ASP A 847 16.48 13.22 -11.85
N SER A 848 15.28 12.78 -12.23
CA SER A 848 14.31 12.23 -11.28
C SER A 848 14.61 10.81 -10.80
N THR A 849 15.54 10.11 -11.45
CA THR A 849 15.64 8.63 -11.42
C THR A 849 16.38 8.04 -10.22
N SER A 850 15.95 6.83 -9.85
CA SER A 850 16.70 5.87 -9.02
C SER A 850 17.97 5.36 -9.72
N SER A 851 18.85 4.71 -8.96
CA SER A 851 20.11 4.14 -9.45
C SER A 851 19.92 3.14 -10.60
N GLN A 852 20.95 2.97 -11.43
CA GLN A 852 20.97 1.98 -12.51
C GLN A 852 20.61 0.58 -12.01
N MET A 853 21.25 0.11 -10.92
CA MET A 853 20.99 -1.22 -10.36
C MET A 853 19.55 -1.39 -9.88
N THR A 854 18.96 -0.37 -9.23
CA THR A 854 17.54 -0.38 -8.83
C THR A 854 16.64 -0.55 -10.06
N LEU A 855 16.88 0.24 -11.13
CA LEU A 855 16.09 0.18 -12.35
C LEU A 855 16.29 -1.13 -13.15
N GLU A 856 17.49 -1.74 -13.14
CA GLU A 856 17.79 -3.02 -13.79
C GLU A 856 17.07 -4.18 -13.11
N ILE A 857 17.19 -4.27 -11.78
CA ILE A 857 16.51 -5.28 -10.96
C ILE A 857 15.00 -5.19 -11.18
N MET A 858 14.44 -3.98 -11.07
CA MET A 858 13.02 -3.74 -11.35
C MET A 858 12.63 -4.09 -12.79
N LEU A 859 13.49 -3.86 -13.80
CA LEU A 859 13.17 -4.20 -15.18
C LEU A 859 13.11 -5.73 -15.38
N VAL A 860 14.04 -6.48 -14.80
CA VAL A 860 14.01 -7.95 -14.82
C VAL A 860 12.74 -8.48 -14.15
N ILE A 861 12.36 -7.89 -13.00
CA ILE A 861 11.09 -8.19 -12.31
C ILE A 861 9.89 -7.92 -13.24
N VAL A 862 9.80 -6.74 -13.86
CA VAL A 862 8.71 -6.40 -14.77
C VAL A 862 8.67 -7.33 -15.99
N LEU A 863 9.81 -7.64 -16.60
CA LEU A 863 9.89 -8.53 -17.77
C LEU A 863 9.48 -9.99 -17.47
N ILE A 864 9.63 -10.46 -16.23
CA ILE A 864 9.17 -11.79 -15.81
C ILE A 864 7.71 -11.74 -15.39
N PHE A 865 7.34 -10.83 -14.49
CA PHE A 865 6.07 -10.89 -13.79
C PHE A 865 4.94 -10.13 -14.50
N LEU A 866 5.21 -9.04 -15.23
CA LEU A 866 4.15 -8.34 -15.98
C LEU A 866 3.50 -9.23 -17.06
N PRO A 867 4.24 -10.06 -17.84
CA PRO A 867 3.63 -11.04 -18.72
C PRO A 867 2.81 -12.11 -17.97
N ILE A 868 3.24 -12.55 -16.77
CA ILE A 868 2.49 -13.51 -15.96
C ILE A 868 1.17 -12.88 -15.47
N VAL A 869 1.22 -11.66 -14.93
CA VAL A 869 0.06 -10.86 -14.52
C VAL A 869 -0.91 -10.70 -15.69
N LEU A 870 -0.43 -10.29 -16.85
CA LEU A 870 -1.25 -10.14 -18.06
C LEU A 870 -1.85 -11.48 -18.52
N LEU A 871 -1.11 -12.59 -18.48
CA LEU A 871 -1.59 -13.92 -18.88
C LEU A 871 -2.73 -14.42 -17.98
N TYR A 872 -2.59 -14.38 -16.65
CA TYR A 872 -3.68 -14.83 -15.78
C TYR A 872 -4.83 -13.82 -15.69
N THR A 873 -4.56 -12.53 -15.88
CA THR A 873 -5.61 -11.50 -16.02
C THR A 873 -6.43 -11.76 -17.29
N LEU A 874 -5.79 -12.00 -18.44
CA LEU A 874 -6.47 -12.39 -19.67
C LEU A 874 -7.26 -13.69 -19.51
N TRP A 875 -6.74 -14.68 -18.78
CA TRP A 875 -7.46 -15.91 -18.45
C TRP A 875 -8.68 -15.65 -17.55
N SER A 876 -8.57 -14.77 -16.55
CA SER A 876 -9.69 -14.33 -15.70
C SER A 876 -10.78 -13.66 -16.54
N TYR A 877 -10.41 -12.64 -17.32
CA TYR A 877 -11.33 -11.95 -18.25
C TYR A 877 -11.99 -12.92 -19.23
N TYR A 878 -11.25 -13.89 -19.78
CA TYR A 878 -11.75 -14.93 -20.67
C TYR A 878 -12.78 -15.83 -19.96
N LYS A 879 -12.50 -16.30 -18.74
CA LYS A 879 -13.46 -17.08 -17.92
C LYS A 879 -14.70 -16.27 -17.55
N MET A 880 -14.56 -14.96 -17.38
CA MET A 880 -15.65 -14.03 -17.07
C MET A 880 -16.32 -13.40 -18.31
N LEU A 881 -16.06 -13.94 -19.53
CA LEU A 881 -16.81 -13.58 -20.75
C LEU A 881 -18.29 -14.00 -20.67
N GLY A 882 -19.10 -13.42 -21.56
CA GLY A 882 -20.55 -13.54 -21.56
C GLY A 882 -21.25 -12.24 -21.20
N ARG A 883 -22.56 -12.20 -21.46
CA ARG A 883 -23.45 -11.06 -21.15
C ARG A 883 -24.24 -11.32 -19.88
N ILE A 884 -24.68 -10.24 -19.23
CA ILE A 884 -25.51 -10.27 -18.03
C ILE A 884 -26.85 -9.61 -18.37
N ASN A 885 -27.94 -10.29 -18.04
CA ASN A 885 -29.30 -9.77 -18.19
C ASN A 885 -30.12 -9.98 -16.90
N LEU A 886 -31.34 -9.45 -16.89
CA LEU A 886 -32.24 -9.49 -15.73
C LEU A 886 -32.67 -10.91 -15.34
N GLU A 887 -32.72 -11.86 -16.29
CA GLU A 887 -33.07 -13.25 -16.00
C GLU A 887 -31.91 -14.02 -15.37
N THR A 888 -30.67 -13.75 -15.80
CA THR A 888 -29.46 -14.28 -15.13
C THR A 888 -29.42 -13.82 -13.68
N LEU A 889 -29.68 -12.53 -13.44
CA LEU A 889 -29.66 -11.96 -12.09
C LEU A 889 -30.80 -12.50 -11.20
N ARG A 890 -32.02 -12.63 -11.72
CA ARG A 890 -33.17 -13.18 -10.96
C ARG A 890 -33.09 -14.69 -10.70
N ARG A 891 -32.36 -15.45 -11.52
CA ARG A 891 -32.02 -16.85 -11.21
C ARG A 891 -30.98 -16.97 -10.08
N ASN A 892 -30.20 -15.92 -9.86
CA ASN A 892 -29.10 -15.87 -8.91
C ASN A 892 -29.34 -14.82 -7.80
N ASP A 893 -30.59 -14.46 -7.49
CA ASP A 893 -30.97 -13.32 -6.62
C ASP A 893 -30.56 -13.47 -5.13
N HIS A 894 -29.89 -14.57 -4.78
CA HIS A 894 -29.32 -14.87 -3.47
C HIS A 894 -27.80 -15.16 -3.51
N GLU A 895 -27.21 -15.22 -4.71
CA GLU A 895 -25.77 -15.08 -4.87
C GLU A 895 -25.41 -13.60 -4.72
N LEU A 896 -24.26 -13.30 -4.15
CA LEU A 896 -23.93 -11.94 -3.68
C LEU A 896 -23.82 -10.95 -4.86
N TYR A 897 -24.81 -10.06 -5.05
CA TYR A 897 -24.74 -8.64 -5.46
C TYR A 897 -26.16 -8.00 -5.50
#